data_AF-A0A7S3EAL6-F1
#
_entry.id   AF-A0A7S3EAL6-F1
#
_cell.length_a   1.000
_cell.length_b   1.000
_cell.length_c   1.000
_cell.angle_alpha   90.00
_cell.angle_beta   90.00
_cell.angle_gamma   90.00
#
_symmetry.space_group_name_H-M   'P 1'
#
loop_
_entity.id
_entity.type
_entity.pdbx_description
1 polymer ?
#
loop_
_entity_poly.entity_id
_entity_poly.type
_entity_poly.pdbx_seq_one_letter_code
_entity_poly.pdbx_strand_id
1 'polypeptide(L)'
;MILAQAKKFASASLDSSLDIVRDSVITVPSWFGQVQRAALVDASKLAGLNPPVLINTNTATALKMLFDSKEKSLNQTVLIYDVGSSSASASVLQISKTQGKTDEVLTVDALAHAWDTELSGRALDEILANYVAEKFDETRAGSDSVKNIPRVMARLRKEVQRLREVLSANTEAVFNVGSLHDDQDFRLQISRSEFESLAGHLFDRVKIPVEKALKDANVSTKDLGAVVPYGGVSRIPLIQVRLLETLGLESLTKSVNTDEGAVFGALWYGASLSSLVKSRKVDVVEHLPDSISVAVGRDNSSKKVEPQLSRLFTSGSKTPQRKTINFKRMGDFNLTLFADNQEPPIAEYMIGNVASVIGKMKDNSTVIPPKISITFNLDKAGLFEIYKAEATIEESVWVEKVVNATESATPTQSSGETQSEETSESVSPEETADAEPTSNNTKVERTMQTVVHRVNLSKSLDRNANALASRRMSPSDLARAKQILYKLDEKDRKRKERSDALNSLESSIFKLREELYNEELEKVSTEEERDSIRAKLMEEEDWIFDADKATTQDFTSKEKKLREMVGRLNFRLSELSSRPEAVENLKRAVEYSRTASADIRQLHEEKNSPELPKIEAFINELEETSKFLEDSLASQSGKTDMDDPAFRSADLDSRTQALTKGLTRLTKLRLPTPAPSPSEDDTPGRVEGGESSAPTEESASETGEPTPEEKEDL
;
A
#
# COMPACT_ATOMS: atom_id res chain seq x y z
N MET A 1 1.44 -10.00 11.26
CA MET A 1 1.39 -8.91 12.28
C MET A 1 2.16 -7.68 11.82
N ILE A 2 3.49 -7.74 11.59
CA ILE A 2 4.27 -6.57 11.14
C ILE A 2 3.68 -5.91 9.88
N LEU A 3 3.38 -6.69 8.83
CA LEU A 3 2.75 -6.15 7.62
C LEU A 3 1.37 -5.52 7.87
N ALA A 4 0.59 -6.07 8.80
CA ALA A 4 -0.71 -5.48 9.16
C ALA A 4 -0.51 -4.15 9.91
N GLN A 5 0.52 -4.03 10.74
CA GLN A 5 0.87 -2.77 11.39
C GLN A 5 1.38 -1.74 10.39
N ALA A 6 2.24 -2.13 9.44
CA ALA A 6 2.68 -1.26 8.35
C ALA A 6 1.51 -0.76 7.51
N LYS A 7 0.54 -1.64 7.19
CA LYS A 7 -0.72 -1.27 6.55
C LYS A 7 -1.50 -0.24 7.38
N LYS A 8 -1.64 -0.45 8.70
CA LYS A 8 -2.30 0.51 9.61
C LYS A 8 -1.63 1.88 9.58
N PHE A 9 -0.29 1.94 9.60
CA PHE A 9 0.45 3.21 9.48
C PHE A 9 0.23 3.89 8.14
N ALA A 10 0.30 3.15 7.03
CA ALA A 10 0.04 3.70 5.70
C ALA A 10 -1.40 4.22 5.56
N SER A 11 -2.40 3.50 6.09
CA SER A 11 -3.79 3.96 6.08
C SER A 11 -3.99 5.20 6.95
N ALA A 12 -3.38 5.25 8.13
CA ALA A 12 -3.47 6.41 9.02
C ALA A 12 -2.88 7.69 8.39
N SER A 13 -1.82 7.57 7.58
CA SER A 13 -1.24 8.72 6.87
C SER A 13 -2.08 9.26 5.71
N LEU A 14 -3.15 8.55 5.31
CA LEU A 14 -3.98 8.90 4.15
C LEU A 14 -5.34 9.50 4.53
N ASP A 15 -5.58 9.84 5.81
CA ASP A 15 -6.84 10.37 6.37
C ASP A 15 -8.12 9.65 5.89
N SER A 16 -7.97 8.39 5.48
CA SER A 16 -9.02 7.58 4.86
C SER A 16 -9.28 6.35 5.71
N SER A 17 -10.55 5.91 5.71
CA SER A 17 -10.93 4.64 6.33
C SER A 17 -10.03 3.50 5.80
N LEU A 18 -9.78 2.50 6.66
CA LEU A 18 -8.79 1.40 6.54
C LEU A 18 -8.83 0.54 5.24
N ASP A 19 -9.56 0.95 4.21
CA ASP A 19 -9.82 0.22 2.95
C ASP A 19 -9.05 0.71 1.71
N ILE A 20 -8.16 1.71 1.81
CA ILE A 20 -7.46 2.26 0.62
C ILE A 20 -6.13 1.52 0.31
N VAL A 21 -5.50 0.81 1.25
CA VAL A 21 -4.23 0.09 0.98
C VAL A 21 -4.48 -1.39 0.73
N ARG A 22 -4.41 -1.80 -0.55
CA ARG A 22 -4.61 -3.20 -0.97
C ARG A 22 -3.36 -3.83 -1.58
N ASP A 23 -2.63 -3.09 -2.39
CA ASP A 23 -1.43 -3.57 -3.07
C ASP A 23 -0.17 -3.20 -2.31
N SER A 24 0.87 -4.02 -2.45
CA SER A 24 2.16 -3.76 -1.81
C SER A 24 3.32 -4.28 -2.66
N VAL A 25 4.43 -3.56 -2.59
CA VAL A 25 5.74 -4.05 -3.03
C VAL A 25 6.58 -4.25 -1.79
N ILE A 26 7.22 -5.41 -1.66
CA ILE A 26 8.03 -5.76 -0.49
C ILE A 26 9.45 -6.04 -0.94
N THR A 27 10.41 -5.34 -0.34
CA THR A 27 11.83 -5.61 -0.52
C THR A 27 12.21 -6.91 0.20
N VAL A 28 13.04 -7.73 -0.43
CA VAL A 28 13.56 -8.97 0.15
C VAL A 28 15.08 -9.05 0.01
N PRO A 29 15.79 -9.74 0.91
CA PRO A 29 17.20 -10.05 0.70
C PRO A 29 17.39 -10.92 -0.55
N SER A 30 18.47 -10.73 -1.30
CA SER A 30 18.73 -11.52 -2.51
C SER A 30 18.87 -13.02 -2.25
N TRP A 31 19.26 -13.42 -1.03
CA TRP A 31 19.38 -14.82 -0.62
C TRP A 31 18.06 -15.51 -0.27
N PHE A 32 16.94 -14.77 -0.22
CA PHE A 32 15.63 -15.40 0.00
C PHE A 32 15.31 -16.39 -1.11
N GLY A 33 15.24 -17.68 -0.76
CA GLY A 33 14.82 -18.74 -1.64
C GLY A 33 13.30 -18.91 -1.73
N GLN A 34 12.87 -20.04 -2.30
CA GLN A 34 11.46 -20.33 -2.56
C GLN A 34 10.58 -20.29 -1.30
N VAL A 35 11.07 -20.79 -0.15
CA VAL A 35 10.28 -20.85 1.08
C VAL A 35 10.07 -19.48 1.69
N GLN A 36 11.13 -18.70 1.84
CA GLN A 36 11.06 -17.39 2.48
C GLN A 36 10.15 -16.45 1.69
N ARG A 37 10.28 -16.45 0.36
CA ARG A 37 9.42 -15.68 -0.55
C ARG A 37 7.96 -16.13 -0.46
N ALA A 38 7.70 -17.44 -0.49
CA ALA A 38 6.34 -17.97 -0.39
C ALA A 38 5.70 -17.68 0.98
N ALA A 39 6.46 -17.80 2.06
CA ALA A 39 6.01 -17.47 3.41
C ALA A 39 5.65 -15.99 3.55
N LEU A 40 6.43 -15.11 2.90
CA LEU A 40 6.13 -13.68 2.87
C LEU A 40 4.86 -13.36 2.07
N VAL A 41 4.64 -14.02 0.93
CA VAL A 41 3.39 -13.93 0.17
C VAL A 41 2.20 -14.39 1.02
N ASP A 42 2.33 -15.50 1.75
CA ASP A 42 1.28 -16.00 2.62
C ASP A 42 1.05 -15.06 3.83
N ALA A 43 2.11 -14.43 4.38
CA ALA A 43 2.00 -13.41 5.41
C ALA A 43 1.27 -12.14 4.92
N SER A 44 1.48 -11.72 3.67
CA SER A 44 0.75 -10.60 3.08
C SER A 44 -0.75 -10.88 2.94
N LYS A 45 -1.12 -12.11 2.54
CA LYS A 45 -2.53 -12.53 2.51
C LYS A 45 -3.17 -12.48 3.90
N LEU A 46 -2.43 -12.85 4.95
CA LEU A 46 -2.90 -12.75 6.34
C LEU A 46 -3.05 -11.30 6.80
N ALA A 47 -2.25 -10.38 6.26
CA ALA A 47 -2.36 -8.95 6.53
C ALA A 47 -3.47 -8.25 5.72
N GLY A 48 -4.22 -8.98 4.88
CA GLY A 48 -5.25 -8.41 4.01
C GLY A 48 -4.66 -7.52 2.91
N LEU A 49 -3.47 -7.87 2.43
CA LEU A 49 -2.85 -7.30 1.24
C LEU A 49 -3.01 -8.29 0.07
N ASN A 50 -3.14 -7.78 -1.14
CA ASN A 50 -3.01 -8.57 -2.36
C ASN A 50 -1.61 -9.21 -2.41
N PRO A 51 -1.42 -10.32 -3.15
CA PRO A 51 -0.11 -10.94 -3.30
C PRO A 51 0.94 -9.88 -3.64
N PRO A 52 1.98 -9.72 -2.81
CA PRO A 52 2.92 -8.62 -2.96
C PRO A 52 3.78 -8.86 -4.19
N VAL A 53 4.19 -7.77 -4.83
CA VAL A 53 5.34 -7.82 -5.73
C VAL A 53 6.59 -7.88 -4.86
N LEU A 54 7.44 -8.87 -5.06
CA LEU A 54 8.71 -8.97 -4.35
C LEU A 54 9.82 -8.40 -5.23
N ILE A 55 10.70 -7.58 -4.64
CA ILE A 55 11.88 -7.03 -5.32
C ILE A 55 13.10 -7.21 -4.43
N ASN A 56 14.26 -7.56 -5.00
CA ASN A 56 15.48 -7.65 -4.22
C ASN A 56 15.89 -6.26 -3.70
N THR A 57 16.36 -6.19 -2.46
CA THR A 57 16.70 -4.93 -1.79
C THR A 57 17.72 -4.13 -2.59
N ASN A 58 18.80 -4.77 -3.04
CA ASN A 58 19.84 -4.13 -3.85
C ASN A 58 19.33 -3.66 -5.23
N THR A 59 18.42 -4.41 -5.85
CA THR A 59 17.78 -4.03 -7.11
C THR A 59 16.90 -2.80 -6.91
N ALA A 60 16.14 -2.74 -5.82
CA ALA A 60 15.35 -1.57 -5.46
C ALA A 60 16.25 -0.35 -5.16
N THR A 61 17.38 -0.53 -4.47
CA THR A 61 18.36 0.54 -4.23
C THR A 61 18.94 1.07 -5.54
N ALA A 62 19.31 0.19 -6.48
CA ALA A 62 19.78 0.59 -7.80
C ALA A 62 18.71 1.35 -8.60
N LEU A 63 17.44 0.91 -8.51
CA LEU A 63 16.32 1.61 -9.11
C LEU A 63 16.15 3.01 -8.53
N LYS A 64 16.27 3.18 -7.21
CA LYS A 64 16.23 4.50 -6.57
C LYS A 64 17.36 5.40 -7.09
N MET A 65 18.58 4.88 -7.17
CA MET A 65 19.72 5.61 -7.74
C MET A 65 19.46 6.06 -9.17
N LEU A 66 18.89 5.17 -9.99
CA LEU A 66 18.54 5.46 -11.39
C LEU A 66 17.42 6.52 -11.50
N PHE A 67 16.44 6.47 -10.60
CA PHE A 67 15.35 7.45 -10.51
C PHE A 67 15.84 8.87 -10.15
N ASP A 68 16.87 8.96 -9.31
CA ASP A 68 17.44 10.23 -8.86
C ASP A 68 18.48 10.80 -9.83
N SER A 69 18.94 9.99 -10.80
CA SER A 69 19.91 10.44 -11.80
C SER A 69 19.32 11.55 -12.67
N LYS A 70 20.05 12.67 -12.72
CA LYS A 70 19.76 13.83 -13.57
C LYS A 70 20.24 13.64 -15.01
N GLU A 71 20.98 12.57 -15.29
CA GLU A 71 21.45 12.29 -16.64
C GLU A 71 20.28 11.92 -17.55
N LYS A 72 20.31 12.42 -18.79
CA LYS A 72 19.28 12.15 -19.80
C LYS A 72 19.42 10.74 -20.39
N SER A 73 20.64 10.24 -20.48
CA SER A 73 20.96 8.86 -20.85
C SER A 73 22.01 8.34 -19.90
N LEU A 74 21.81 7.15 -19.39
CA LEU A 74 22.76 6.49 -18.49
C LEU A 74 22.90 5.05 -18.94
N ASN A 75 24.12 4.51 -18.91
CA ASN A 75 24.37 3.09 -19.06
C ASN A 75 25.61 2.73 -18.25
N GLN A 76 25.41 2.09 -17.10
CA GLN A 76 26.45 1.95 -16.10
C GLN A 76 26.32 0.64 -15.34
N THR A 77 27.44 -0.03 -15.10
CA THR A 77 27.52 -1.18 -14.19
C THR A 77 27.77 -0.68 -12.77
N VAL A 78 26.98 -1.16 -11.82
CA VAL A 78 26.98 -0.69 -10.43
C VAL A 78 27.03 -1.87 -9.47
N LEU A 79 27.82 -1.74 -8.40
CA LEU A 79 27.85 -2.70 -7.30
C LEU A 79 27.13 -2.09 -6.08
N ILE A 80 26.05 -2.71 -5.64
CA ILE A 80 25.40 -2.38 -4.38
C ILE A 80 25.90 -3.36 -3.31
N TYR A 81 26.51 -2.85 -2.25
CA TYR A 81 27.00 -3.63 -1.12
C TYR A 81 26.15 -3.35 0.11
N ASP A 82 25.20 -4.22 0.43
CA ASP A 82 24.26 -4.08 1.54
C ASP A 82 24.70 -4.89 2.77
N VAL A 83 24.92 -4.22 3.90
CA VAL A 83 25.12 -4.87 5.20
C VAL A 83 24.06 -4.39 6.18
N GLY A 84 23.15 -5.29 6.49
CA GLY A 84 22.04 -5.08 7.42
C GLY A 84 22.24 -5.79 8.76
N SER A 85 21.14 -5.96 9.48
CA SER A 85 21.14 -6.60 10.80
C SER A 85 21.41 -8.11 10.75
N SER A 86 21.11 -8.79 9.64
CA SER A 86 21.15 -10.26 9.53
C SER A 86 22.11 -10.83 8.50
N SER A 87 22.64 -10.03 7.58
CA SER A 87 23.50 -10.51 6.49
C SER A 87 24.22 -9.35 5.79
N ALA A 88 25.30 -9.70 5.09
CA ALA A 88 25.93 -8.89 4.05
C ALA A 88 25.58 -9.45 2.67
N SER A 89 25.41 -8.59 1.67
CA SER A 89 25.19 -8.99 0.29
C SER A 89 25.80 -8.01 -0.69
N ALA A 90 26.24 -8.53 -1.84
CA ALA A 90 26.71 -7.75 -2.96
C ALA A 90 25.89 -8.12 -4.20
N SER A 91 25.45 -7.12 -4.93
CA SER A 91 24.79 -7.30 -6.21
C SER A 91 25.49 -6.47 -7.27
N VAL A 92 25.80 -7.09 -8.40
CA VAL A 92 26.30 -6.39 -9.59
C VAL A 92 25.12 -6.20 -10.53
N LEU A 93 24.82 -4.95 -10.88
CA LEU A 93 23.66 -4.59 -11.70
C LEU A 93 24.09 -3.72 -12.87
N GLN A 94 23.45 -3.90 -14.02
CA GLN A 94 23.48 -2.94 -15.11
C GLN A 94 22.27 -2.01 -14.95
N ILE A 95 22.51 -0.72 -14.82
CA ILE A 95 21.44 0.29 -14.86
C ILE A 95 21.51 1.05 -16.17
N SER A 96 20.35 1.28 -16.79
CA SER A 96 20.28 2.11 -17.98
C SER A 96 19.03 2.97 -18.02
N LYS A 97 19.18 4.15 -18.62
CA LYS A 97 18.11 5.09 -18.91
C LYS A 97 18.11 5.31 -20.41
N THR A 98 17.05 4.84 -21.05
CA THR A 98 16.89 4.93 -22.51
C THR A 98 15.67 5.78 -22.84
N GLN A 99 15.84 6.75 -23.73
CA GLN A 99 14.72 7.52 -24.25
C GLN A 99 13.98 6.68 -25.30
N GLY A 100 12.78 6.20 -24.96
CA GLY A 100 11.88 5.56 -25.92
C GLY A 100 11.25 6.59 -26.87
N LYS A 101 10.43 6.10 -27.81
CA LYS A 101 9.73 6.98 -28.78
C LYS A 101 8.79 7.99 -28.13
N THR A 102 8.19 7.64 -26.99
CA THR A 102 7.23 8.48 -26.25
C THR A 102 7.63 8.70 -24.79
N ASP A 103 8.24 7.69 -24.14
CA ASP A 103 8.55 7.73 -22.71
C ASP A 103 10.01 7.32 -22.45
N GLU A 104 10.59 7.86 -21.38
CA GLU A 104 11.82 7.37 -20.78
C GLU A 104 11.58 5.99 -20.13
N VAL A 105 12.45 5.02 -20.43
CA VAL A 105 12.44 3.69 -19.84
C VAL A 105 13.67 3.54 -18.95
N LEU A 106 13.43 3.17 -17.70
CA LEU A 106 14.45 2.88 -16.70
C LEU A 106 14.61 1.37 -16.61
N THR A 107 15.81 0.85 -16.87
CA THR A 107 16.08 -0.59 -16.82
C THR A 107 17.11 -0.89 -15.74
N VAL A 108 16.83 -1.91 -14.93
CA VAL A 108 17.78 -2.51 -13.98
C VAL A 108 17.89 -3.99 -14.30
N ASP A 109 19.06 -4.42 -14.76
CA ASP A 109 19.40 -5.83 -15.01
C ASP A 109 20.35 -6.31 -13.91
N ALA A 110 19.84 -7.10 -12.96
CA ALA A 110 20.60 -7.62 -11.84
C ALA A 110 21.39 -8.86 -12.28
N LEU A 111 22.65 -8.64 -12.67
CA LEU A 111 23.50 -9.65 -13.32
C LEU A 111 23.86 -10.81 -12.40
N ALA A 112 24.17 -10.50 -11.12
CA ALA A 112 24.46 -11.49 -10.11
C ALA A 112 24.21 -10.98 -8.69
N HIS A 113 23.97 -11.93 -7.79
CA HIS A 113 23.83 -11.72 -6.36
C HIS A 113 24.71 -12.68 -5.59
N ALA A 114 25.35 -12.18 -4.54
CA ALA A 114 26.06 -13.00 -3.57
C ALA A 114 25.86 -12.45 -2.17
N TRP A 115 26.06 -13.30 -1.17
CA TRP A 115 25.78 -12.96 0.22
C TRP A 115 26.68 -13.72 1.18
N ASP A 116 26.72 -13.20 2.41
CA ASP A 116 27.29 -13.82 3.58
C ASP A 116 26.34 -13.60 4.76
N THR A 117 25.88 -14.69 5.38
CA THR A 117 24.96 -14.63 6.52
C THR A 117 25.69 -14.53 7.86
N GLU A 118 27.01 -14.66 7.90
CA GLU A 118 27.79 -14.53 9.14
C GLU A 118 28.17 -13.08 9.42
N LEU A 119 28.57 -12.31 8.40
CA LEU A 119 28.76 -10.86 8.55
C LEU A 119 27.40 -10.16 8.68
N SER A 120 27.07 -9.68 9.88
CA SER A 120 25.81 -8.98 10.15
C SER A 120 25.91 -8.06 11.36
N GLY A 121 25.03 -7.07 11.44
CA GLY A 121 24.92 -6.20 12.61
C GLY A 121 24.70 -6.99 13.91
N ARG A 122 23.85 -8.03 13.86
CA ARG A 122 23.59 -8.89 15.01
C ARG A 122 24.81 -9.69 15.44
N ALA A 123 25.63 -10.17 14.51
CA ALA A 123 26.87 -10.87 14.85
C ALA A 123 27.88 -9.94 15.52
N LEU A 124 28.00 -8.70 15.03
CA LEU A 124 28.83 -7.66 15.66
C LEU A 124 28.33 -7.30 17.06
N ASP A 125 27.01 -7.15 17.22
CA ASP A 125 26.37 -6.87 18.52
C ASP A 125 26.59 -8.03 19.50
N GLU A 126 26.57 -9.28 19.04
CA GLU A 126 26.84 -10.44 19.88
C GLU A 126 28.29 -10.49 20.38
N ILE A 127 29.27 -10.11 19.54
CA ILE A 127 30.68 -9.99 19.95
C ILE A 127 30.82 -8.95 21.06
N LEU A 128 30.23 -7.76 20.88
CA LEU A 128 30.26 -6.71 21.90
C LEU A 128 29.51 -7.14 23.18
N ALA A 129 28.34 -7.78 23.07
CA ALA A 129 27.59 -8.25 24.22
C ALA A 129 28.39 -9.26 25.05
N ASN A 130 29.07 -10.20 24.38
CA ASN A 130 29.91 -11.19 25.05
C ASN A 130 31.15 -10.56 25.70
N TYR A 131 31.78 -9.60 25.03
CA TYR A 131 32.91 -8.85 25.59
C TYR A 131 32.51 -8.05 26.83
N VAL A 132 31.41 -7.30 26.73
CA VAL A 132 30.86 -6.52 27.85
C VAL A 132 30.44 -7.42 29.02
N ALA A 133 29.82 -8.57 28.74
CA ALA A 133 29.46 -9.55 29.75
C ALA A 133 30.68 -10.08 30.50
N GLU A 134 31.77 -10.39 29.79
CA GLU A 134 33.02 -10.84 30.38
C GLU A 134 33.67 -9.76 31.25
N LYS A 135 33.69 -8.51 30.76
CA LYS A 135 34.17 -7.37 31.56
C LYS A 135 33.31 -7.09 32.78
N PHE A 136 32.01 -7.36 32.72
CA PHE A 136 31.16 -7.26 33.90
C PHE A 136 31.43 -8.39 34.90
N ASP A 137 31.57 -9.63 34.43
CA ASP A 137 31.92 -10.78 35.27
C ASP A 137 33.27 -10.58 35.99
N GLU A 138 34.26 -9.95 35.35
CA GLU A 138 35.55 -9.56 35.98
C GLU A 138 35.37 -8.61 37.19
N THR A 139 34.28 -7.85 37.24
CA THR A 139 33.99 -6.90 38.33
C THR A 139 33.14 -7.49 39.46
N ARG A 140 32.65 -8.72 39.30
CA ARG A 140 31.75 -9.39 40.26
C ARG A 140 32.44 -10.54 40.99
N ALA A 141 32.10 -10.68 42.27
CA ALA A 141 32.43 -11.87 43.04
C ALA A 141 31.33 -12.93 42.84
N GLY A 142 31.54 -13.92 41.97
CA GLY A 142 30.57 -14.99 41.69
C GLY A 142 31.10 -16.05 40.71
N SER A 143 30.50 -17.25 40.70
CA SER A 143 30.92 -18.35 39.82
C SER A 143 30.23 -18.35 38.45
N ASP A 144 29.02 -17.81 38.37
CA ASP A 144 28.16 -18.00 37.21
C ASP A 144 28.21 -16.78 36.30
N SER A 145 28.73 -16.98 35.09
CA SER A 145 28.81 -15.92 34.08
C SER A 145 27.43 -15.39 33.71
N VAL A 146 27.29 -14.06 33.60
CA VAL A 146 26.04 -13.45 33.13
C VAL A 146 25.69 -13.83 31.69
N LYS A 147 26.63 -14.37 30.92
CA LYS A 147 26.39 -14.95 29.58
C LYS A 147 25.30 -16.03 29.62
N ASN A 148 25.18 -16.74 30.74
CA ASN A 148 24.19 -17.79 30.95
C ASN A 148 22.83 -17.27 31.44
N ILE A 149 22.67 -15.96 31.64
CA ILE A 149 21.44 -15.35 32.17
C ILE A 149 20.70 -14.65 31.03
N PRO A 150 19.62 -15.24 30.47
CA PRO A 150 18.98 -14.73 29.25
C PRO A 150 18.48 -13.29 29.37
N ARG A 151 17.99 -12.90 30.55
CA ARG A 151 17.50 -11.54 30.83
C ARG A 151 18.63 -10.51 30.74
N VAL A 152 19.81 -10.84 31.27
CA VAL A 152 20.99 -9.94 31.25
C VAL A 152 21.51 -9.82 29.82
N MET A 153 21.70 -10.94 29.11
CA MET A 153 22.15 -10.91 27.72
C MET A 153 21.16 -10.21 26.78
N ALA A 154 19.85 -10.33 26.99
CA ALA A 154 18.87 -9.57 26.23
C ALA A 154 19.02 -8.05 26.43
N ARG A 155 19.30 -7.61 27.67
CA ARG A 155 19.59 -6.21 27.98
C ARG A 155 20.89 -5.74 27.35
N LEU A 156 21.97 -6.54 27.46
CA LEU A 156 23.26 -6.22 26.86
C LEU A 156 23.16 -6.07 25.34
N ARG A 157 22.52 -7.02 24.63
CA ARG A 157 22.32 -6.95 23.18
C ARG A 157 21.65 -5.64 22.72
N LYS A 158 20.68 -5.14 23.50
CA LYS A 158 20.02 -3.87 23.20
C LYS A 158 20.96 -2.66 23.39
N GLU A 159 21.73 -2.66 24.48
CA GLU A 159 22.60 -1.52 24.80
C GLU A 159 23.87 -1.49 23.93
N VAL A 160 24.44 -2.65 23.58
CA VAL A 160 25.64 -2.70 22.72
C VAL A 160 25.35 -2.32 21.26
N GLN A 161 24.10 -2.45 20.80
CA GLN A 161 23.73 -1.92 19.48
C GLN A 161 23.99 -0.40 19.42
N ARG A 162 23.58 0.34 20.46
CA ARG A 162 23.84 1.78 20.57
C ARG A 162 25.34 2.06 20.68
N LEU A 163 26.06 1.24 21.45
CA LEU A 163 27.51 1.34 21.57
C LEU A 163 28.20 1.23 20.21
N ARG A 164 27.84 0.23 19.39
CA ARG A 164 28.36 0.05 18.02
C ARG A 164 28.06 1.26 17.14
N GLU A 165 26.86 1.81 17.23
CA GLU A 165 26.46 3.01 16.48
C GLU A 165 27.30 4.23 16.89
N VAL A 166 27.51 4.44 18.19
CA VAL A 166 28.39 5.51 18.71
C VAL A 166 29.84 5.33 18.26
N LEU A 167 30.36 4.10 18.31
CA LEU A 167 31.72 3.76 17.84
C LEU A 167 31.87 3.90 16.32
N SER A 168 30.78 3.88 15.55
CA SER A 168 30.83 4.16 14.12
C SER A 168 31.08 5.64 13.83
N ALA A 169 30.64 6.53 14.73
CA ALA A 169 30.87 7.97 14.62
C ALA A 169 32.14 8.45 15.37
N ASN A 170 32.42 7.87 16.55
CA ASN A 170 33.48 8.29 17.46
C ASN A 170 34.59 7.25 17.58
N THR A 171 35.81 7.66 17.94
CA THR A 171 36.94 6.74 18.14
C THR A 171 36.88 6.02 19.47
N GLU A 172 36.12 6.52 20.43
CA GLU A 172 35.92 5.94 21.75
C GLU A 172 34.47 6.16 22.21
N ALA A 173 34.01 5.30 23.12
CA ALA A 173 32.70 5.40 23.73
C ALA A 173 32.73 4.88 25.17
N VAL A 174 31.85 5.43 26.01
CA VAL A 174 31.61 4.93 27.35
C VAL A 174 30.30 4.15 27.34
N PHE A 175 30.39 2.84 27.57
CA PHE A 175 29.25 1.98 27.85
C PHE A 175 28.85 2.14 29.31
N ASN A 176 27.58 2.41 29.58
CA ASN A 176 27.05 2.56 30.93
C ASN A 176 25.67 1.92 31.03
N VAL A 177 25.50 0.99 31.98
CA VAL A 177 24.22 0.33 32.26
C VAL A 177 24.02 0.20 33.77
N GLY A 178 22.98 0.84 34.30
CA GLY A 178 22.63 0.75 35.72
C GLY A 178 21.95 -0.57 36.10
N SER A 179 22.25 -1.09 37.29
CA SER A 179 21.72 -2.34 37.87
C SER A 179 21.66 -3.47 36.83
N LEU A 180 22.78 -3.74 36.16
CA LEU A 180 22.85 -4.72 35.08
C LEU A 180 22.42 -6.11 35.59
N HIS A 181 22.93 -6.49 36.76
CA HIS A 181 22.58 -7.69 37.49
C HIS A 181 23.02 -7.55 38.96
N ASP A 182 22.30 -8.20 39.89
CA ASP A 182 22.52 -8.09 41.35
C ASP A 182 22.65 -6.64 41.86
N ASP A 183 21.81 -5.75 41.33
CA ASP A 183 21.80 -4.30 41.61
C ASP A 183 23.14 -3.58 41.38
N GLN A 184 24.07 -4.21 40.64
CA GLN A 184 25.36 -3.64 40.31
C GLN A 184 25.32 -2.88 38.99
N ASP A 185 25.74 -1.61 39.04
CA ASP A 185 25.97 -0.78 37.87
C ASP A 185 27.24 -1.21 37.15
N PHE A 186 27.27 -1.05 35.83
CA PHE A 186 28.44 -1.33 35.02
C PHE A 186 28.82 -0.18 34.10
N ARG A 187 30.10 0.16 34.11
CA ARG A 187 30.69 1.18 33.24
C ARG A 187 31.97 0.63 32.60
N LEU A 188 32.08 0.80 31.29
CA LEU A 188 33.23 0.37 30.50
C LEU A 188 33.57 1.43 29.46
N GLN A 189 34.83 1.81 29.36
CA GLN A 189 35.32 2.61 28.22
C GLN A 189 35.90 1.65 27.19
N ILE A 190 35.52 1.83 25.92
CA ILE A 190 35.95 0.99 24.80
C ILE A 190 36.28 1.88 23.62
N SER A 191 37.34 1.54 22.89
CA SER A 191 37.72 2.23 21.66
C SER A 191 37.16 1.54 20.42
N ARG A 192 37.08 2.28 19.31
CA ARG A 192 36.74 1.73 18.00
C ARG A 192 37.75 0.67 17.58
N SER A 193 39.05 0.92 17.79
CA SER A 193 40.11 -0.01 17.41
C SER A 193 40.04 -1.33 18.19
N GLU A 194 39.62 -1.28 19.46
CA GLU A 194 39.39 -2.48 20.26
C GLU A 194 38.20 -3.28 19.73
N PHE A 195 37.07 -2.63 19.46
CA PHE A 195 35.93 -3.29 18.81
C PHE A 195 36.31 -3.90 17.45
N GLU A 196 37.03 -3.15 16.63
CA GLU A 196 37.51 -3.60 15.31
C GLU A 196 38.43 -4.82 15.43
N SER A 197 39.27 -4.87 16.46
CA SER A 197 40.12 -6.02 16.76
C SER A 197 39.30 -7.24 17.19
N LEU A 198 38.33 -7.06 18.10
CA LEU A 198 37.45 -8.14 18.58
C LEU A 198 36.64 -8.78 17.44
N ALA A 199 36.18 -7.97 16.49
CA ALA A 199 35.37 -8.40 15.36
C ALA A 199 36.16 -8.54 14.04
N GLY A 200 37.50 -8.55 14.08
CA GLY A 200 38.36 -8.59 12.89
C GLY A 200 37.99 -9.70 11.89
N HIS A 201 37.72 -10.90 12.42
CA HIS A 201 37.31 -12.06 11.63
C HIS A 201 36.00 -11.86 10.86
N LEU A 202 35.08 -10.99 11.31
CA LEU A 202 33.88 -10.65 10.56
C LEU A 202 34.17 -9.59 9.49
N PHE A 203 35.01 -8.60 9.79
CA PHE A 203 35.39 -7.57 8.80
C PHE A 203 36.16 -8.16 7.62
N ASP A 204 36.98 -9.18 7.84
CA ASP A 204 37.70 -9.89 6.77
C ASP A 204 36.77 -10.60 5.78
N ARG A 205 35.49 -10.78 6.14
CA ARG A 205 34.46 -11.41 5.30
C ARG A 205 33.81 -10.46 4.29
N VAL A 206 34.06 -9.15 4.40
CA VAL A 206 33.50 -8.13 3.48
C VAL A 206 33.74 -8.49 2.01
N LYS A 207 34.91 -9.07 1.71
CA LYS A 207 35.29 -9.47 0.35
C LYS A 207 34.46 -10.63 -0.23
N ILE A 208 33.93 -11.52 0.61
CA ILE A 208 33.32 -12.79 0.18
C ILE A 208 32.17 -12.56 -0.81
N PRO A 209 31.11 -11.79 -0.47
CA PRO A 209 30.03 -11.54 -1.41
C PRO A 209 30.49 -10.67 -2.60
N VAL A 210 31.43 -9.74 -2.40
CA VAL A 210 31.92 -8.86 -3.48
C VAL A 210 32.62 -9.66 -4.59
N GLU A 211 33.60 -10.48 -4.23
CA GLU A 211 34.36 -11.32 -5.17
C GLU A 211 33.45 -12.32 -5.88
N LYS A 212 32.52 -12.94 -5.14
CA LYS A 212 31.56 -13.88 -5.71
C LYS A 212 30.60 -13.20 -6.69
N ALA A 213 30.03 -12.05 -6.35
CA ALA A 213 29.10 -11.35 -7.24
C ALA A 213 29.78 -10.88 -8.54
N LEU A 214 31.02 -10.36 -8.46
CA LEU A 214 31.80 -9.97 -9.63
C LEU A 214 32.12 -11.16 -10.53
N LYS A 215 32.54 -12.28 -9.93
CA LYS A 215 32.82 -13.52 -10.65
C LYS A 215 31.58 -14.05 -11.37
N ASP A 216 30.45 -14.11 -10.67
CA ASP A 216 29.20 -14.65 -11.23
C ASP A 216 28.61 -13.73 -12.31
N ALA A 217 28.78 -12.42 -12.18
CA ALA A 217 28.40 -11.44 -13.21
C ALA A 217 29.38 -11.40 -14.40
N ASN A 218 30.57 -12.01 -14.26
CA ASN A 218 31.67 -11.90 -15.21
C ASN A 218 32.06 -10.43 -15.48
N VAL A 219 32.18 -9.64 -14.42
CA VAL A 219 32.50 -8.20 -14.45
C VAL A 219 33.81 -7.94 -13.70
N SER A 220 34.72 -7.16 -14.30
CA SER A 220 35.95 -6.72 -13.64
C SER A 220 35.67 -5.53 -12.72
N THR A 221 36.49 -5.34 -11.68
CA THR A 221 36.41 -4.14 -10.81
C THR A 221 36.58 -2.84 -11.60
N LYS A 222 37.32 -2.88 -12.71
CA LYS A 222 37.55 -1.72 -13.61
C LYS A 222 36.31 -1.31 -14.40
N ASP A 223 35.35 -2.21 -14.57
CA ASP A 223 34.14 -1.97 -15.35
C ASP A 223 33.01 -1.40 -14.46
N LEU A 224 33.22 -1.32 -13.14
CA LEU A 224 32.28 -0.72 -12.21
C LEU A 224 32.31 0.81 -12.33
N GLY A 225 31.18 1.41 -12.69
CA GLY A 225 31.04 2.86 -12.69
C GLY A 225 30.68 3.44 -11.31
N ALA A 226 30.05 2.64 -10.44
CA ALA A 226 29.72 3.05 -9.07
C ALA A 226 29.69 1.88 -8.11
N VAL A 227 30.04 2.16 -6.85
CA VAL A 227 29.99 1.21 -5.74
C VAL A 227 29.29 1.87 -4.57
N VAL A 228 28.09 1.39 -4.24
CA VAL A 228 27.21 2.00 -3.25
C VAL A 228 27.15 1.12 -2.00
N PRO A 229 27.71 1.56 -0.86
CA PRO A 229 27.44 0.94 0.43
C PRO A 229 25.99 1.22 0.83
N TYR A 230 25.27 0.19 1.25
CA TYR A 230 23.87 0.24 1.66
C TYR A 230 23.65 -0.52 2.97
N GLY A 231 22.55 -0.22 3.67
CA GLY A 231 22.23 -0.83 4.96
C GLY A 231 22.95 -0.18 6.14
N GLY A 232 22.33 -0.22 7.31
CA GLY A 232 22.80 0.56 8.47
C GLY A 232 24.20 0.18 8.98
N VAL A 233 24.62 -1.07 8.78
CA VAL A 233 25.93 -1.56 9.26
C VAL A 233 27.06 -1.13 8.32
N SER A 234 26.77 -0.81 7.06
CA SER A 234 27.76 -0.26 6.11
C SER A 234 28.37 1.08 6.54
N ARG A 235 27.78 1.75 7.55
CA ARG A 235 28.29 2.99 8.15
C ARG A 235 29.54 2.79 9.00
N ILE A 236 29.86 1.55 9.39
CA ILE A 236 31.08 1.24 10.13
C ILE A 236 32.30 1.56 9.24
N PRO A 237 33.23 2.43 9.68
CA PRO A 237 34.36 2.86 8.86
C PRO A 237 35.20 1.70 8.31
N LEU A 238 35.50 0.69 9.14
CA LEU A 238 36.30 -0.45 8.71
C LEU A 238 35.64 -1.27 7.59
N ILE A 239 34.30 -1.37 7.55
CA ILE A 239 33.61 -2.04 6.43
C ILE A 239 33.87 -1.30 5.13
N GLN A 240 33.80 0.03 5.13
CA GLN A 240 34.05 0.84 3.94
C GLN A 240 35.53 0.74 3.50
N VAL A 241 36.46 0.75 4.45
CA VAL A 241 37.90 0.55 4.17
C VAL A 241 38.13 -0.81 3.52
N ARG A 242 37.59 -1.91 4.10
CA ARG A 242 37.72 -3.25 3.51
C ARG A 242 37.10 -3.34 2.12
N LEU A 243 35.98 -2.65 1.89
CA LEU A 243 35.33 -2.62 0.58
C LEU A 243 36.20 -1.91 -0.47
N LEU A 244 36.79 -0.76 -0.11
CA LEU A 244 37.73 -0.02 -0.98
C LEU A 244 38.98 -0.85 -1.28
N GLU A 245 39.58 -1.47 -0.26
CA GLU A 245 40.74 -2.37 -0.41
C GLU A 245 40.44 -3.54 -1.35
N THR A 246 39.28 -4.19 -1.17
CA THR A 246 38.86 -5.35 -1.99
C THR A 246 38.68 -4.96 -3.45
N LEU A 247 38.15 -3.78 -3.71
CA LEU A 247 37.83 -3.32 -5.07
C LEU A 247 38.96 -2.52 -5.74
N GLY A 248 39.97 -2.12 -4.97
CA GLY A 248 41.07 -1.26 -5.46
C GLY A 248 40.59 0.14 -5.84
N LEU A 249 39.64 0.70 -5.06
CA LEU A 249 39.03 2.01 -5.33
C LEU A 249 39.50 3.07 -4.33
N GLU A 250 39.48 4.34 -4.75
CA GLU A 250 39.80 5.48 -3.89
C GLU A 250 38.60 5.96 -3.07
N SER A 251 37.38 5.81 -3.60
CA SER A 251 36.16 6.30 -2.96
C SER A 251 34.92 5.46 -3.28
N LEU A 252 33.92 5.54 -2.40
CA LEU A 252 32.60 4.90 -2.54
C LEU A 252 31.55 5.93 -2.96
N THR A 253 30.58 5.49 -3.76
CA THR A 253 29.47 6.31 -4.24
C THR A 253 28.42 6.49 -3.15
N LYS A 254 28.12 7.73 -2.77
CA LYS A 254 27.12 8.10 -1.75
C LYS A 254 25.89 8.74 -2.37
N SER A 255 25.25 8.03 -3.32
CA SER A 255 24.13 8.54 -4.12
C SER A 255 22.75 8.28 -3.52
N VAL A 256 22.64 7.40 -2.53
CA VAL A 256 21.35 6.94 -1.97
C VAL A 256 21.39 6.95 -0.44
N ASN A 257 20.26 7.32 0.19
CA ASN A 257 20.08 7.17 1.64
C ASN A 257 20.08 5.68 2.02
N THR A 258 20.97 5.28 2.92
CA THR A 258 21.21 3.87 3.26
C THR A 258 20.12 3.19 4.09
N ASP A 259 19.16 3.93 4.65
CA ASP A 259 18.01 3.37 5.38
C ASP A 259 16.74 3.29 4.53
N GLU A 260 16.52 4.27 3.64
CA GLU A 260 15.23 4.44 2.94
C GLU A 260 15.30 4.12 1.45
N GLY A 261 16.50 4.07 0.87
CA GLY A 261 16.72 3.96 -0.57
C GLY A 261 15.96 2.81 -1.25
N ALA A 262 16.07 1.61 -0.69
CA ALA A 262 15.39 0.43 -1.21
C ALA A 262 13.86 0.56 -1.15
N VAL A 263 13.32 1.17 -0.08
CA VAL A 263 11.87 1.34 0.08
C VAL A 263 11.34 2.34 -0.95
N PHE A 264 12.05 3.44 -1.19
CA PHE A 264 11.68 4.39 -2.26
C PHE A 264 11.82 3.77 -3.66
N GLY A 265 12.85 2.94 -3.89
CA GLY A 265 12.97 2.17 -5.12
C GLY A 265 11.79 1.23 -5.34
N ALA A 266 11.40 0.49 -4.31
CA ALA A 266 10.23 -0.40 -4.33
C ALA A 266 8.92 0.37 -4.54
N LEU A 267 8.78 1.56 -3.94
CA LEU A 267 7.63 2.44 -4.15
C LEU A 267 7.51 2.86 -5.63
N TRP A 268 8.60 3.33 -6.23
CA TRP A 268 8.63 3.70 -7.65
C TRP A 268 8.36 2.52 -8.57
N TYR A 269 8.90 1.35 -8.23
CA TYR A 269 8.57 0.12 -8.95
C TYR A 269 7.07 -0.19 -8.87
N GLY A 270 6.47 -0.12 -7.66
CA GLY A 270 5.03 -0.32 -7.47
C GLY A 270 4.18 0.69 -8.25
N ALA A 271 4.58 1.96 -8.26
CA ALA A 271 3.91 3.00 -9.04
C ALA A 271 3.97 2.72 -10.55
N SER A 272 5.06 2.14 -11.05
CA SER A 272 5.21 1.74 -12.47
C SER A 272 4.34 0.56 -12.88
N LEU A 273 3.93 -0.27 -11.90
CA LEU A 273 3.05 -1.41 -12.13
C LEU A 273 1.56 -1.03 -12.02
N SER A 274 1.25 0.10 -11.39
CA SER A 274 -0.12 0.56 -11.19
C SER A 274 -0.67 1.23 -12.45
N SER A 275 -1.87 0.83 -12.89
CA SER A 275 -2.59 1.53 -13.94
C SER A 275 -3.22 2.85 -13.49
N LEU A 276 -3.28 3.10 -12.18
CA LEU A 276 -3.91 4.29 -11.59
C LEU A 276 -2.96 5.49 -11.52
N VAL A 277 -1.65 5.26 -11.61
CA VAL A 277 -0.62 6.30 -11.47
C VAL A 277 0.20 6.39 -12.74
N LYS A 278 0.20 7.55 -13.39
CA LYS A 278 1.12 7.82 -14.50
C LYS A 278 2.53 7.99 -13.94
N SER A 279 3.42 7.05 -14.23
CA SER A 279 4.82 7.08 -13.80
C SER A 279 5.75 6.66 -14.94
N ARG A 280 7.07 6.82 -14.73
CA ARG A 280 8.07 6.36 -15.69
C ARG A 280 8.03 4.84 -15.81
N LYS A 281 8.26 4.33 -17.02
CA LYS A 281 8.32 2.88 -17.26
C LYS A 281 9.58 2.31 -16.64
N VAL A 282 9.41 1.22 -15.90
CA VAL A 282 10.51 0.52 -15.26
C VAL A 282 10.54 -0.93 -15.76
N ASP A 283 11.69 -1.37 -16.22
CA ASP A 283 11.97 -2.76 -16.52
C ASP A 283 12.99 -3.30 -15.52
N VAL A 284 12.60 -4.36 -14.80
CA VAL A 284 13.46 -5.02 -13.81
C VAL A 284 13.66 -6.45 -14.28
N VAL A 285 14.93 -6.79 -14.51
CA VAL A 285 15.36 -8.14 -14.86
C VAL A 285 16.20 -8.67 -13.71
N GLU A 286 15.79 -9.79 -13.16
CA GLU A 286 16.52 -10.48 -12.07
C GLU A 286 17.13 -11.76 -12.61
N HIS A 287 18.36 -12.08 -12.21
CA HIS A 287 19.01 -13.35 -12.52
C HIS A 287 18.94 -14.30 -11.31
N LEU A 288 18.54 -15.55 -11.56
CA LEU A 288 18.50 -16.56 -10.50
C LEU A 288 19.91 -16.91 -10.01
N PRO A 289 20.16 -16.89 -8.69
CA PRO A 289 21.44 -17.36 -8.14
C PRO A 289 21.57 -18.88 -8.24
N ASP A 290 20.46 -19.62 -8.04
CA ASP A 290 20.47 -21.08 -8.00
C ASP A 290 19.84 -21.65 -9.27
N SER A 291 20.36 -22.80 -9.72
CA SER A 291 19.74 -23.59 -10.78
C SER A 291 18.48 -24.30 -10.27
N ILE A 292 17.51 -24.51 -11.15
CA ILE A 292 16.29 -25.27 -10.86
C ILE A 292 16.26 -26.49 -11.74
N SER A 293 16.05 -27.65 -11.15
CA SER A 293 15.92 -28.93 -11.86
C SER A 293 14.64 -29.65 -11.47
N VAL A 294 14.24 -30.57 -12.34
CA VAL A 294 13.09 -31.43 -12.14
C VAL A 294 13.49 -32.88 -12.31
N ALA A 295 13.01 -33.72 -11.42
CA ALA A 295 13.11 -35.15 -11.52
C ALA A 295 11.72 -35.74 -11.74
N VAL A 296 11.56 -36.50 -12.81
CA VAL A 296 10.27 -37.09 -13.20
C VAL A 296 10.26 -38.57 -12.83
N GLY A 297 9.31 -38.96 -11.98
CA GLY A 297 9.07 -40.35 -11.60
C GLY A 297 8.59 -41.22 -12.76
N ARG A 298 8.60 -42.54 -12.53
CA ARG A 298 8.05 -43.54 -13.46
C ARG A 298 6.55 -43.69 -13.27
N ASP A 299 5.89 -44.25 -14.28
CA ASP A 299 4.46 -44.59 -14.26
C ASP A 299 4.13 -45.45 -13.03
N ASN A 300 3.14 -45.03 -12.23
CA ASN A 300 2.55 -45.80 -11.14
C ASN A 300 3.58 -46.41 -10.14
N SER A 301 4.79 -45.85 -10.04
CA SER A 301 5.86 -46.46 -9.24
C SER A 301 5.88 -45.95 -7.80
N SER A 302 5.78 -46.87 -6.84
CA SER A 302 6.05 -46.63 -5.40
C SER A 302 7.50 -46.91 -4.99
N LYS A 303 8.34 -47.42 -5.91
CA LYS A 303 9.74 -47.77 -5.66
C LYS A 303 10.70 -46.64 -6.06
N LYS A 304 11.67 -46.34 -5.20
CA LYS A 304 12.80 -45.42 -5.43
C LYS A 304 13.72 -45.93 -6.54
N VAL A 305 13.36 -45.75 -7.80
CA VAL A 305 14.35 -45.71 -8.90
C VAL A 305 14.72 -44.25 -9.09
N GLU A 306 16.02 -43.94 -9.16
CA GLU A 306 16.49 -42.57 -9.30
C GLU A 306 15.81 -41.89 -10.51
N PRO A 307 15.02 -40.83 -10.26
CA PRO A 307 14.33 -40.12 -11.33
C PRO A 307 15.33 -39.42 -12.25
N GLN A 308 15.02 -39.35 -13.55
CA GLN A 308 15.88 -38.67 -14.51
C GLN A 308 15.84 -37.16 -14.25
N LEU A 309 16.95 -36.63 -13.72
CA LEU A 309 17.09 -35.22 -13.38
C LEU A 309 17.32 -34.39 -14.64
N SER A 310 16.42 -33.46 -14.91
CA SER A 310 16.48 -32.53 -16.04
C SER A 310 16.65 -31.11 -15.51
N ARG A 311 17.65 -30.38 -16.02
CA ARG A 311 17.85 -28.97 -15.63
C ARG A 311 16.82 -28.08 -16.33
N LEU A 312 16.01 -27.37 -15.55
CA LEU A 312 15.02 -26.43 -16.06
C LEU A 312 15.66 -25.05 -16.27
N PHE A 313 16.22 -24.47 -15.22
CA PHE A 313 16.86 -23.16 -15.25
C PHE A 313 18.28 -23.31 -14.73
N THR A 314 19.25 -22.66 -15.38
CA THR A 314 20.63 -22.58 -14.89
C THR A 314 20.77 -21.39 -13.94
N SER A 315 21.80 -21.40 -13.08
CA SER A 315 22.28 -20.16 -12.45
C SER A 315 22.46 -19.09 -13.52
N GLY A 316 22.06 -17.85 -13.22
CA GLY A 316 22.04 -16.73 -14.16
C GLY A 316 20.83 -16.66 -15.09
N SER A 317 19.86 -17.59 -14.98
CA SER A 317 18.63 -17.51 -15.80
C SER A 317 17.81 -16.27 -15.43
N LYS A 318 17.36 -15.52 -16.44
CA LYS A 318 16.52 -14.32 -16.28
C LYS A 318 15.12 -14.66 -15.77
N THR A 319 14.54 -13.79 -14.96
CA THR A 319 13.15 -13.89 -14.50
C THR A 319 12.35 -12.67 -14.97
N PRO A 320 11.06 -12.83 -15.33
CA PRO A 320 10.29 -14.07 -15.37
C PRO A 320 10.57 -14.93 -16.62
N GLN A 321 10.44 -16.25 -16.51
CA GLN A 321 10.63 -17.18 -17.64
C GLN A 321 9.73 -18.42 -17.52
N ARG A 322 9.30 -18.97 -18.66
CA ARG A 322 8.59 -20.26 -18.71
C ARG A 322 9.40 -21.30 -19.45
N LYS A 323 9.31 -22.56 -18.99
CA LYS A 323 9.90 -23.70 -19.67
C LYS A 323 8.93 -24.86 -19.71
N THR A 324 8.81 -25.50 -20.87
CA THR A 324 7.97 -26.69 -21.05
C THR A 324 8.85 -27.91 -21.27
N ILE A 325 8.60 -28.98 -20.52
CA ILE A 325 9.17 -30.30 -20.79
C ILE A 325 8.09 -31.20 -21.38
N ASN A 326 8.49 -32.06 -22.31
CA ASN A 326 7.61 -32.99 -22.98
C ASN A 326 8.14 -34.41 -22.83
N PHE A 327 7.30 -35.35 -22.45
CA PHE A 327 7.65 -36.76 -22.33
C PHE A 327 6.39 -37.63 -22.44
N LYS A 328 6.54 -38.94 -22.61
CA LYS A 328 5.40 -39.88 -22.70
C LYS A 328 5.21 -40.60 -21.36
N ARG A 329 3.95 -40.82 -20.96
CA ARG A 329 3.57 -41.57 -19.75
C ARG A 329 2.31 -42.38 -20.00
N MET A 330 2.18 -43.51 -19.31
CA MET A 330 0.99 -44.37 -19.35
C MET A 330 0.20 -44.36 -18.04
N GLY A 331 0.76 -43.79 -16.97
CA GLY A 331 0.14 -43.73 -15.66
C GLY A 331 0.40 -42.41 -14.95
N ASP A 332 -0.19 -42.28 -13.76
CA ASP A 332 0.06 -41.15 -12.88
C ASP A 332 1.51 -41.24 -12.36
N PHE A 333 2.13 -40.09 -12.08
CA PHE A 333 3.55 -40.04 -11.72
C PHE A 333 3.88 -38.89 -10.77
N ASN A 334 4.98 -39.03 -10.05
CA ASN A 334 5.50 -37.98 -9.17
C ASN A 334 6.50 -37.09 -9.91
N LEU A 335 6.56 -35.82 -9.52
CA LEU A 335 7.47 -34.81 -10.02
C LEU A 335 8.10 -34.09 -8.85
N THR A 336 9.43 -34.15 -8.75
CA THR A 336 10.20 -33.49 -7.69
C THR A 336 11.01 -32.35 -8.27
N LEU A 337 11.03 -31.21 -7.58
CA LEU A 337 11.71 -29.99 -7.99
C LEU A 337 12.83 -29.68 -7.01
N PHE A 338 14.01 -29.36 -7.51
CA PHE A 338 15.19 -29.07 -6.70
C PHE A 338 15.76 -27.70 -7.03
N ALA A 339 16.29 -27.03 -5.99
CA ALA A 339 17.21 -25.91 -6.14
C ALA A 339 18.64 -26.48 -6.03
N ASP A 340 19.48 -26.24 -7.04
CA ASP A 340 20.86 -26.74 -7.12
C ASP A 340 21.06 -28.22 -6.82
N ASN A 341 20.04 -29.03 -7.12
CA ASN A 341 20.00 -30.46 -6.83
C ASN A 341 20.23 -30.79 -5.35
N GLN A 342 19.91 -29.87 -4.44
CA GLN A 342 20.08 -30.02 -3.00
C GLN A 342 18.80 -30.53 -2.32
N GLU A 343 18.99 -31.31 -1.27
CA GLU A 343 17.94 -31.71 -0.33
C GLU A 343 17.79 -30.67 0.80
N PRO A 344 16.58 -30.43 1.33
CA PRO A 344 15.29 -30.94 0.84
C PRO A 344 14.85 -30.30 -0.49
N PRO A 345 14.05 -31.01 -1.34
CA PRO A 345 13.55 -30.45 -2.60
C PRO A 345 12.66 -29.24 -2.38
N ILE A 346 12.54 -28.39 -3.40
CA ILE A 346 11.61 -27.27 -3.44
C ILE A 346 10.18 -27.78 -3.24
N ALA A 347 9.76 -28.77 -4.03
CA ALA A 347 8.39 -29.27 -4.03
C ALA A 347 8.31 -30.67 -4.63
N GLU A 348 7.34 -31.45 -4.16
CA GLU A 348 6.94 -32.72 -4.75
C GLU A 348 5.46 -32.66 -5.16
N TYR A 349 5.17 -33.06 -6.39
CA TYR A 349 3.83 -33.05 -6.95
C TYR A 349 3.46 -34.44 -7.45
N MET A 350 2.21 -34.84 -7.25
CA MET A 350 1.59 -35.94 -7.94
C MET A 350 0.81 -35.40 -9.15
N ILE A 351 1.18 -35.87 -10.33
CA ILE A 351 0.48 -35.57 -11.58
C ILE A 351 -0.47 -36.72 -11.89
N GLY A 352 -1.76 -36.43 -11.81
CA GLY A 352 -2.82 -37.43 -11.89
C GLY A 352 -3.73 -37.28 -13.11
N ASN A 353 -4.71 -38.17 -13.20
CA ASN A 353 -5.69 -38.29 -14.29
C ASN A 353 -5.12 -38.79 -15.62
N VAL A 354 -3.86 -39.23 -15.68
CA VAL A 354 -3.25 -39.73 -16.92
C VAL A 354 -3.93 -41.03 -17.35
N ALA A 355 -4.12 -41.96 -16.41
CA ALA A 355 -4.78 -43.24 -16.66
C ALA A 355 -6.26 -43.07 -17.09
N SER A 356 -6.95 -42.11 -16.49
CA SER A 356 -8.35 -41.79 -16.83
C SER A 356 -8.50 -41.22 -18.25
N VAL A 357 -7.53 -40.41 -18.69
CA VAL A 357 -7.49 -39.88 -20.06
C VAL A 357 -7.29 -41.01 -21.07
N ILE A 358 -6.39 -41.94 -20.78
CA ILE A 358 -6.17 -43.15 -21.61
C ILE A 358 -7.40 -44.06 -21.60
N GLY A 359 -8.07 -44.21 -20.46
CA GLY A 359 -9.26 -45.06 -20.32
C GLY A 359 -10.43 -44.64 -21.21
N LYS A 360 -10.60 -43.33 -21.43
CA LYS A 360 -11.61 -42.77 -22.34
C LYS A 360 -11.35 -43.04 -23.83
N MET A 361 -10.18 -43.60 -24.18
CA MET A 361 -9.73 -43.80 -25.56
C MET A 361 -9.74 -45.28 -25.98
N LYS A 362 -10.02 -46.20 -25.05
CA LYS A 362 -9.99 -47.64 -25.32
C LYS A 362 -11.06 -48.13 -26.31
N ASP A 363 -12.02 -47.28 -26.67
CA ASP A 363 -13.08 -47.63 -27.61
C ASP A 363 -12.62 -47.65 -29.09
N ASN A 364 -11.43 -47.08 -29.43
CA ASN A 364 -10.97 -46.91 -30.82
C ASN A 364 -9.46 -47.23 -31.06
N SER A 365 -9.05 -48.48 -30.85
CA SER A 365 -7.74 -49.06 -31.27
C SER A 365 -6.45 -48.50 -30.63
N THR A 366 -5.35 -49.26 -30.79
CA THR A 366 -3.96 -49.13 -30.24
C THR A 366 -3.68 -47.96 -29.27
N VAL A 367 -3.41 -48.29 -28.00
CA VAL A 367 -3.04 -47.29 -26.97
C VAL A 367 -1.66 -46.69 -27.25
N ILE A 368 -1.64 -45.52 -27.90
CA ILE A 368 -0.43 -44.70 -28.04
C ILE A 368 -0.23 -43.94 -26.71
N PRO A 369 0.96 -44.00 -26.08
CA PRO A 369 1.21 -43.24 -24.86
C PRO A 369 1.01 -41.74 -25.08
N PRO A 370 0.17 -41.07 -24.28
CA PRO A 370 -0.07 -39.64 -24.41
C PRO A 370 1.23 -38.85 -24.25
N LYS A 371 1.38 -37.79 -25.04
CA LYS A 371 2.46 -36.82 -24.87
C LYS A 371 2.08 -35.88 -23.73
N ILE A 372 2.77 -36.02 -22.61
CA ILE A 372 2.63 -35.14 -21.46
C ILE A 372 3.48 -33.90 -21.67
N SER A 373 2.87 -32.74 -21.50
CA SER A 373 3.51 -31.42 -21.58
C SER A 373 3.35 -30.73 -20.22
N ILE A 374 4.46 -30.47 -19.53
CA ILE A 374 4.46 -29.73 -18.26
C ILE A 374 5.16 -28.40 -18.47
N THR A 375 4.41 -27.32 -18.32
CA THR A 375 4.92 -25.95 -18.36
C THR A 375 5.14 -25.45 -16.94
N PHE A 376 6.38 -25.07 -16.67
CA PHE A 376 6.80 -24.41 -15.45
C PHE A 376 6.89 -22.91 -15.65
N ASN A 377 6.57 -22.15 -14.60
CA ASN A 377 6.65 -20.71 -14.58
C ASN A 377 7.54 -20.26 -13.42
N LEU A 378 8.52 -19.45 -13.76
CA LEU A 378 9.29 -18.64 -12.84
C LEU A 378 8.76 -17.22 -12.93
N ASP A 379 8.07 -16.77 -11.89
CA ASP A 379 7.38 -15.48 -11.88
C ASP A 379 8.33 -14.31 -11.54
N LYS A 380 7.78 -13.09 -11.56
CA LYS A 380 8.51 -11.86 -11.21
C LYS A 380 8.94 -11.80 -9.74
N ALA A 381 8.29 -12.56 -8.86
CA ALA A 381 8.69 -12.65 -7.46
C ALA A 381 9.85 -13.63 -7.25
N GLY A 382 10.29 -14.33 -8.31
CA GLY A 382 11.27 -15.41 -8.26
C GLY A 382 10.69 -16.73 -7.74
N LEU A 383 9.36 -16.86 -7.68
CA LEU A 383 8.70 -18.09 -7.26
C LEU A 383 8.50 -19.04 -8.45
N PHE A 384 8.74 -20.31 -8.16
CA PHE A 384 8.65 -21.39 -9.14
C PHE A 384 7.39 -22.23 -8.92
N GLU A 385 6.60 -22.42 -9.98
CA GLU A 385 5.43 -23.28 -9.95
C GLU A 385 5.18 -24.05 -11.25
N ILE A 386 4.43 -25.16 -11.14
CA ILE A 386 3.84 -25.81 -12.31
C ILE A 386 2.67 -24.95 -12.77
N TYR A 387 2.84 -24.23 -13.88
CA TYR A 387 1.79 -23.42 -14.48
C TYR A 387 0.73 -24.31 -15.12
N LYS A 388 1.16 -25.27 -15.96
CA LYS A 388 0.26 -26.10 -16.76
C LYS A 388 0.76 -27.54 -16.85
N ALA A 389 -0.15 -28.51 -16.81
CA ALA A 389 0.13 -29.92 -17.09
C ALA A 389 -0.97 -30.44 -18.01
N GLU A 390 -0.58 -30.93 -19.20
CA GLU A 390 -1.51 -31.41 -20.22
C GLU A 390 -1.07 -32.74 -20.82
N ALA A 391 -2.03 -33.58 -21.14
CA ALA A 391 -1.85 -34.73 -22.02
C ALA A 391 -2.36 -34.38 -23.42
N THR A 392 -1.51 -34.58 -24.42
CA THR A 392 -1.88 -34.53 -25.83
C THR A 392 -1.97 -35.94 -26.37
N ILE A 393 -3.10 -36.29 -26.97
CA ILE A 393 -3.31 -37.56 -27.66
C ILE A 393 -3.61 -37.31 -29.12
N GLU A 394 -3.03 -38.15 -29.96
CA GLU A 394 -3.25 -38.19 -31.40
C GLU A 394 -4.10 -39.44 -31.68
N GLU A 395 -5.33 -39.24 -32.15
CA GLU A 395 -6.24 -40.31 -32.61
C GLU A 395 -6.30 -40.25 -34.14
N SER A 396 -6.15 -41.39 -34.81
CA SER A 396 -6.33 -41.45 -36.26
C SER A 396 -7.76 -41.88 -36.59
N VAL A 397 -8.54 -40.96 -37.16
CA VAL A 397 -9.93 -41.17 -37.56
C VAL A 397 -10.02 -41.28 -39.08
N TRP A 398 -10.78 -42.25 -39.57
CA TRP A 398 -11.09 -42.36 -40.99
C TRP A 398 -12.13 -41.31 -41.37
N VAL A 399 -11.77 -40.42 -42.29
CA VAL A 399 -12.69 -39.40 -42.84
C VAL A 399 -12.99 -39.74 -44.29
N GLU A 400 -14.27 -39.88 -44.58
CA GLU A 400 -14.78 -40.14 -45.92
C GLU A 400 -14.75 -38.82 -46.71
N LYS A 401 -13.84 -38.75 -47.70
CA LYS A 401 -13.75 -37.63 -48.62
C LYS A 401 -14.42 -38.04 -49.93
N VAL A 402 -15.43 -37.28 -50.33
CA VAL A 402 -16.07 -37.44 -51.64
C VAL A 402 -15.13 -36.88 -52.69
N VAL A 403 -14.66 -37.73 -53.60
CA VAL A 403 -13.87 -37.32 -54.76
C VAL A 403 -14.71 -37.56 -56.02
N ASN A 404 -14.94 -36.50 -56.78
CA ASN A 404 -15.49 -36.62 -58.12
C ASN A 404 -14.37 -37.14 -59.04
N ALA A 405 -14.63 -38.25 -59.73
CA ALA A 405 -13.67 -38.86 -60.63
C ALA A 405 -13.53 -38.00 -61.89
N THR A 406 -12.38 -37.36 -62.07
CA THR A 406 -11.95 -36.87 -63.38
C THR A 406 -10.98 -37.87 -63.99
N GLU A 407 -11.21 -38.19 -65.26
CA GLU A 407 -10.46 -39.18 -66.02
C GLU A 407 -8.96 -38.87 -66.09
N SER A 408 -8.21 -39.96 -66.07
CA SER A 408 -6.77 -40.10 -66.17
C SER A 408 -6.14 -39.43 -67.39
N ALA A 409 -5.04 -38.70 -67.18
CA ALA A 409 -4.02 -38.49 -68.19
C ALA A 409 -2.62 -38.49 -67.54
N THR A 410 -1.87 -39.57 -67.77
CA THR A 410 -0.41 -39.63 -67.58
C THR A 410 0.30 -38.68 -68.55
N PRO A 411 1.41 -38.05 -68.14
CA PRO A 411 2.64 -38.33 -68.88
C PRO A 411 3.93 -38.43 -68.05
N THR A 412 4.77 -39.32 -68.58
CA THR A 412 6.23 -39.55 -68.58
C THR A 412 7.19 -38.51 -67.97
N GLN A 413 8.22 -39.04 -67.31
CA GLN A 413 9.44 -38.40 -66.80
C GLN A 413 10.32 -37.74 -67.88
N SER A 414 10.90 -36.56 -67.57
CA SER A 414 12.35 -36.33 -67.72
C SER A 414 12.81 -35.05 -67.00
N SER A 415 13.83 -35.20 -66.15
CA SER A 415 14.98 -34.32 -65.88
C SER A 415 14.90 -32.81 -66.11
N GLY A 416 15.28 -32.03 -65.10
CA GLY A 416 15.80 -30.67 -65.29
C GLY A 416 15.76 -29.82 -64.03
N GLU A 417 16.94 -29.46 -63.53
CA GLU A 417 17.22 -28.61 -62.37
C GLU A 417 16.71 -27.16 -62.52
N THR A 418 16.47 -26.50 -61.37
CA THR A 418 17.04 -25.18 -60.95
C THR A 418 16.02 -24.20 -60.34
N GLN A 419 16.31 -23.85 -59.08
CA GLN A 419 16.15 -22.63 -58.26
C GLN A 419 14.96 -21.63 -58.36
N SER A 420 14.69 -21.11 -57.14
CA SER A 420 14.26 -19.74 -56.73
C SER A 420 12.80 -19.34 -56.99
N GLU A 421 12.01 -19.14 -55.92
CA GLU A 421 11.59 -17.84 -55.32
C GLU A 421 10.57 -17.11 -56.21
N GLU A 422 9.49 -16.46 -55.77
CA GLU A 422 8.85 -16.13 -54.49
C GLU A 422 7.52 -15.46 -54.92
N THR A 423 6.47 -15.51 -54.06
CA THR A 423 5.37 -14.49 -53.96
C THR A 423 4.46 -14.25 -55.19
N SER A 424 3.19 -13.84 -55.14
CA SER A 424 2.19 -13.56 -54.11
C SER A 424 0.86 -13.28 -54.85
N GLU A 425 -0.25 -13.70 -54.23
CA GLU A 425 -1.58 -13.05 -54.18
C GLU A 425 -2.18 -12.31 -55.39
N SER A 426 -3.39 -12.70 -55.81
CA SER A 426 -4.68 -12.03 -55.48
C SER A 426 -5.79 -12.36 -56.51
N VAL A 427 -6.90 -12.97 -56.07
CA VAL A 427 -8.26 -12.41 -55.85
C VAL A 427 -9.13 -12.27 -57.13
N SER A 428 -10.15 -13.17 -57.22
CA SER A 428 -11.59 -13.07 -57.62
C SER A 428 -12.05 -12.17 -58.81
N PRO A 429 -13.32 -12.16 -59.30
CA PRO A 429 -14.57 -12.83 -58.83
C PRO A 429 -15.51 -13.41 -59.95
N GLU A 430 -16.58 -14.11 -59.49
CA GLU A 430 -18.02 -14.15 -59.94
C GLU A 430 -18.39 -14.21 -61.45
N GLU A 431 -19.45 -14.88 -61.95
CA GLU A 431 -20.82 -15.12 -61.42
C GLU A 431 -21.61 -16.14 -62.30
N THR A 432 -22.42 -16.98 -61.63
CA THR A 432 -23.77 -17.56 -61.95
C THR A 432 -24.22 -18.03 -63.35
N ALA A 433 -24.74 -19.26 -63.45
CA ALA A 433 -26.19 -19.57 -63.50
C ALA A 433 -26.53 -21.09 -63.60
N ASP A 434 -27.57 -21.47 -62.84
CA ASP A 434 -28.33 -22.74 -62.62
C ASP A 434 -28.74 -23.59 -63.86
N ALA A 435 -29.20 -24.86 -63.79
CA ALA A 435 -29.27 -25.93 -62.79
C ALA A 435 -29.85 -27.23 -63.44
N GLU A 436 -29.36 -28.40 -62.98
CA GLU A 436 -29.98 -29.74 -62.80
C GLU A 436 -30.45 -30.64 -63.98
N PRO A 437 -30.55 -31.99 -63.78
CA PRO A 437 -29.57 -32.90 -63.17
C PRO A 437 -29.46 -34.26 -63.93
N THR A 438 -28.28 -34.90 -63.97
CA THR A 438 -28.22 -36.37 -64.16
C THR A 438 -27.00 -37.00 -63.48
N SER A 439 -27.30 -37.83 -62.47
CA SER A 439 -26.50 -38.89 -61.82
C SER A 439 -24.97 -38.76 -61.77
N ASN A 440 -24.44 -38.23 -60.65
CA ASN A 440 -23.03 -38.37 -60.30
C ASN A 440 -22.79 -39.68 -59.54
N ASN A 441 -21.94 -40.55 -60.10
CA ASN A 441 -21.34 -41.66 -59.36
C ASN A 441 -20.30 -41.11 -58.39
N THR A 442 -20.64 -41.07 -57.10
CA THR A 442 -19.77 -40.61 -56.03
C THR A 442 -18.81 -41.72 -55.62
N LYS A 443 -17.49 -41.56 -55.82
CA LYS A 443 -16.48 -42.45 -55.23
C LYS A 443 -16.07 -41.88 -53.86
N VAL A 444 -16.35 -42.64 -52.81
CA VAL A 444 -15.94 -42.31 -51.44
C VAL A 444 -14.52 -42.84 -51.23
N GLU A 445 -13.54 -41.96 -51.07
CA GLU A 445 -12.20 -42.35 -50.59
C GLU A 445 -12.09 -42.11 -49.08
N ARG A 446 -11.69 -43.14 -48.35
CA ARG A 446 -11.39 -43.04 -46.92
C ARG A 446 -9.95 -42.57 -46.74
N THR A 447 -9.78 -41.36 -46.21
CA THR A 447 -8.47 -40.83 -45.85
C THR A 447 -8.32 -40.83 -44.33
N MET A 448 -7.16 -41.26 -43.83
CA MET A 448 -6.86 -41.32 -42.40
C MET A 448 -6.40 -39.93 -41.95
N GLN A 449 -7.18 -39.25 -41.11
CA GLN A 449 -6.84 -37.95 -40.52
C GLN A 449 -6.44 -38.10 -39.07
N THR A 450 -5.46 -37.31 -38.60
CA THR A 450 -5.04 -37.30 -37.19
C THR A 450 -5.75 -36.18 -36.44
N VAL A 451 -6.56 -36.54 -35.46
CA VAL A 451 -7.25 -35.63 -34.54
C VAL A 451 -6.43 -35.51 -33.25
N VAL A 452 -6.19 -34.28 -32.80
CA VAL A 452 -5.38 -34.02 -31.61
C VAL A 452 -6.27 -33.59 -30.45
N HIS A 453 -6.30 -34.38 -29.38
CA HIS A 453 -7.02 -34.08 -28.15
C HIS A 453 -6.05 -33.57 -27.08
N ARG A 454 -6.37 -32.43 -26.45
CA ARG A 454 -5.62 -31.89 -25.30
C ARG A 454 -6.48 -31.96 -24.04
N VAL A 455 -5.94 -32.57 -22.98
CA VAL A 455 -6.62 -32.71 -21.70
C VAL A 455 -5.73 -32.18 -20.57
N ASN A 456 -6.30 -31.34 -19.71
CA ASN A 456 -5.62 -30.87 -18.51
C ASN A 456 -5.48 -32.01 -17.48
N LEU A 457 -4.28 -32.17 -16.94
CA LEU A 457 -3.97 -33.13 -15.89
C LEU A 457 -4.13 -32.48 -14.51
N SER A 458 -4.35 -33.31 -13.48
CA SER A 458 -4.36 -32.83 -12.10
C SER A 458 -2.93 -32.65 -11.59
N LYS A 459 -2.71 -31.63 -10.76
CA LYS A 459 -1.44 -31.36 -10.07
C LYS A 459 -1.72 -31.19 -8.57
N SER A 460 -1.33 -32.17 -7.76
CA SER A 460 -1.48 -32.10 -6.30
C SER A 460 -0.11 -32.03 -5.64
N LEU A 461 0.11 -31.00 -4.82
CA LEU A 461 1.32 -30.89 -4.00
C LEU A 461 1.28 -31.96 -2.91
N ASP A 462 2.34 -32.76 -2.77
CA ASP A 462 2.50 -33.69 -1.65
C ASP A 462 2.86 -32.90 -0.39
N ARG A 463 1.94 -32.87 0.57
CA ARG A 463 2.14 -32.17 1.85
C ARG A 463 2.80 -33.02 2.92
N ASN A 464 2.93 -34.33 2.71
CA ASN A 464 3.62 -35.24 3.62
C ASN A 464 5.10 -35.42 3.25
N ALA A 465 5.50 -34.99 2.04
CA ALA A 465 6.89 -34.98 1.62
C ALA A 465 7.75 -34.04 2.48
N ASN A 466 9.03 -34.40 2.64
CA ASN A 466 10.05 -33.51 3.22
C ASN A 466 10.50 -32.44 2.21
N ALA A 467 9.54 -31.79 1.55
CA ALA A 467 9.79 -30.74 0.59
C ALA A 467 9.57 -29.36 1.23
N LEU A 468 10.32 -28.37 0.78
CA LEU A 468 10.25 -27.00 1.24
C LEU A 468 8.85 -26.39 1.08
N ALA A 469 8.17 -26.66 -0.03
CA ALA A 469 6.81 -26.18 -0.32
C ALA A 469 5.73 -26.86 0.53
N SER A 470 5.98 -28.03 1.13
CA SER A 470 5.01 -28.67 2.04
C SER A 470 4.80 -27.85 3.31
N ARG A 471 5.81 -27.03 3.69
CA ARG A 471 5.77 -26.09 4.82
C ARG A 471 4.88 -24.86 4.56
N ARG A 472 4.39 -24.65 3.33
CA ARG A 472 3.49 -23.54 3.02
C ARG A 472 2.12 -23.75 3.65
N MET A 473 1.50 -22.65 4.08
CA MET A 473 0.18 -22.71 4.71
C MET A 473 -0.86 -23.29 3.74
N SER A 474 -1.61 -24.29 4.19
CA SER A 474 -2.79 -24.74 3.44
C SER A 474 -3.91 -23.68 3.54
N PRO A 475 -4.94 -23.75 2.67
CA PRO A 475 -6.13 -22.90 2.84
C PRO A 475 -6.78 -23.03 4.23
N SER A 476 -6.75 -24.23 4.82
CA SER A 476 -7.24 -24.47 6.19
C SER A 476 -6.35 -23.79 7.24
N ASP A 477 -5.02 -23.87 7.09
CA ASP A 477 -4.09 -23.20 8.01
C ASP A 477 -4.20 -21.67 7.92
N LEU A 478 -4.37 -21.13 6.71
CA LEU A 478 -4.62 -19.70 6.51
C LEU A 478 -5.92 -19.26 7.19
N ALA A 479 -7.00 -20.04 7.06
CA ALA A 479 -8.26 -19.75 7.75
C ALA A 479 -8.10 -19.76 9.27
N ARG A 480 -7.40 -20.76 9.82
CA ARG A 480 -7.10 -20.87 11.26
C ARG A 480 -6.25 -19.68 11.75
N ALA A 481 -5.20 -19.33 11.02
CA ALA A 481 -4.34 -18.21 11.37
C ALA A 481 -5.08 -16.87 11.32
N LYS A 482 -5.97 -16.66 10.33
CA LYS A 482 -6.85 -15.48 10.29
C LYS A 482 -7.73 -15.37 11.53
N GLN A 483 -8.30 -16.49 12.00
CA GLN A 483 -9.10 -16.49 13.23
C GLN A 483 -8.27 -16.17 14.47
N ILE A 484 -7.04 -16.68 14.55
CA ILE A 484 -6.12 -16.35 15.66
C ILE A 484 -5.79 -14.86 15.63
N LEU A 485 -5.42 -14.31 14.47
CA LEU A 485 -5.11 -12.90 14.31
C LEU A 485 -6.30 -12.01 14.66
N TYR A 486 -7.51 -12.36 14.22
CA TYR A 486 -8.74 -11.64 14.58
C TYR A 486 -8.93 -11.55 16.10
N LYS A 487 -8.74 -12.66 16.82
CA LYS A 487 -8.85 -12.68 18.29
C LYS A 487 -7.77 -11.84 18.98
N LEU A 488 -6.56 -11.77 18.41
CA LEU A 488 -5.48 -10.93 18.92
C LEU A 488 -5.77 -9.45 18.65
N ASP A 489 -6.16 -9.10 17.43
CA ASP A 489 -6.55 -7.73 17.06
C ASP A 489 -7.74 -7.23 17.90
N GLU A 490 -8.72 -8.09 18.22
CA GLU A 490 -9.84 -7.73 19.09
C GLU A 490 -9.37 -7.42 20.52
N LYS A 491 -8.42 -8.19 21.06
CA LYS A 491 -7.82 -7.94 22.38
C LYS A 491 -7.02 -6.65 22.40
N ASP A 492 -6.19 -6.42 21.38
CA ASP A 492 -5.39 -5.20 21.25
C ASP A 492 -6.29 -3.97 21.10
N ARG A 493 -7.37 -4.06 20.31
CA ARG A 493 -8.38 -3.00 20.17
C ARG A 493 -9.03 -2.68 21.52
N LYS A 494 -9.52 -3.69 22.25
CA LYS A 494 -10.15 -3.50 23.58
C LYS A 494 -9.18 -2.86 24.57
N ARG A 495 -7.91 -3.28 24.56
CA ARG A 495 -6.86 -2.68 25.41
C ARG A 495 -6.62 -1.21 25.06
N LYS A 496 -6.55 -0.89 23.76
CA LYS A 496 -6.38 0.48 23.28
C LYS A 496 -7.59 1.35 23.64
N GLU A 497 -8.81 0.92 23.32
CA GLU A 497 -10.05 1.63 23.66
C GLU A 497 -10.15 1.92 25.17
N ARG A 498 -9.76 0.95 26.01
CA ARG A 498 -9.71 1.16 27.47
C ARG A 498 -8.67 2.22 27.86
N SER A 499 -7.47 2.16 27.28
CA SER A 499 -6.41 3.13 27.54
C SER A 499 -6.78 4.53 27.06
N ASP A 500 -7.41 4.64 25.88
CA ASP A 500 -7.86 5.91 25.32
C ASP A 500 -8.96 6.52 26.20
N ALA A 501 -9.92 5.70 26.68
CA ALA A 501 -10.96 6.15 27.61
C ALA A 501 -10.40 6.61 28.97
N LEU A 502 -9.40 5.93 29.51
CA LEU A 502 -8.69 6.37 30.72
C LEU A 502 -8.02 7.72 30.48
N ASN A 503 -7.25 7.86 29.39
CA ASN A 503 -6.59 9.11 29.04
C ASN A 503 -7.60 10.25 28.83
N SER A 504 -8.77 9.99 28.23
CA SER A 504 -9.84 10.98 28.07
C SER A 504 -10.43 11.42 29.40
N LEU A 505 -10.62 10.51 30.36
CA LEU A 505 -11.05 10.84 31.72
C LEU A 505 -9.99 11.68 32.44
N GLU A 506 -8.73 11.25 32.46
CA GLU A 506 -7.62 11.99 33.08
C GLU A 506 -7.49 13.40 32.49
N SER A 507 -7.47 13.50 31.16
CA SER A 507 -7.41 14.78 30.45
C SER A 507 -8.59 15.69 30.81
N SER A 508 -9.80 15.12 30.90
CA SER A 508 -10.99 15.86 31.33
C SER A 508 -10.86 16.34 32.77
N ILE A 509 -10.32 15.53 33.69
CA ILE A 509 -10.14 15.92 35.10
C ILE A 509 -9.19 17.11 35.21
N PHE A 510 -8.02 17.06 34.54
CA PHE A 510 -7.06 18.17 34.54
C PHE A 510 -7.64 19.44 33.93
N LYS A 511 -8.29 19.31 32.76
CA LYS A 511 -8.91 20.45 32.07
C LYS A 511 -10.00 21.10 32.91
N LEU A 512 -10.92 20.32 33.46
CA LEU A 512 -12.00 20.84 34.29
C LEU A 512 -11.47 21.47 35.60
N ARG A 513 -10.41 20.90 36.19
CA ARG A 513 -9.76 21.48 37.36
C ARG A 513 -9.24 22.89 37.09
N GLU A 514 -8.60 23.10 35.95
CA GLU A 514 -8.10 24.41 35.51
C GLU A 514 -9.27 25.38 35.26
N GLU A 515 -10.30 24.93 34.54
CA GLU A 515 -11.50 25.74 34.24
C GLU A 515 -12.23 26.24 35.50
N LEU A 516 -12.22 25.47 36.60
CA LEU A 516 -12.86 25.85 37.87
C LEU A 516 -12.17 27.02 38.62
N TYR A 517 -11.01 27.47 38.16
CA TYR A 517 -10.32 28.66 38.68
C TYR A 517 -10.33 29.83 37.69
N ASN A 518 -11.06 29.70 36.57
CA ASN A 518 -11.21 30.79 35.62
C ASN A 518 -12.14 31.88 36.19
N GLU A 519 -11.67 33.13 36.22
CA GLU A 519 -12.41 34.31 36.68
C GLU A 519 -13.76 34.50 35.97
N GLU A 520 -13.90 34.06 34.71
CA GLU A 520 -15.18 34.13 34.01
C GLU A 520 -16.19 33.11 34.53
N LEU A 521 -15.74 31.92 34.90
CA LEU A 521 -16.60 30.89 35.49
C LEU A 521 -17.06 31.30 36.89
N GLU A 522 -16.24 32.07 37.61
CA GLU A 522 -16.61 32.62 38.92
C GLU A 522 -17.83 33.55 38.87
N LYS A 523 -18.08 34.21 37.73
CA LYS A 523 -19.22 35.12 37.53
C LYS A 523 -20.56 34.39 37.38
N VAL A 524 -20.54 33.11 37.02
CA VAL A 524 -21.74 32.31 36.68
C VAL A 524 -21.90 31.05 37.53
N SER A 525 -21.06 30.89 38.55
CA SER A 525 -21.15 29.80 39.53
C SER A 525 -21.03 30.28 40.98
N THR A 526 -21.61 29.50 41.90
CA THR A 526 -21.40 29.66 43.35
C THR A 526 -20.16 28.89 43.80
N GLU A 527 -19.55 29.30 44.92
CA GLU A 527 -18.41 28.57 45.50
C GLU A 527 -18.80 27.13 45.90
N GLU A 528 -20.03 26.93 46.39
CA GLU A 528 -20.56 25.61 46.74
C GLU A 528 -20.68 24.67 45.53
N GLU A 529 -21.14 25.19 44.37
CA GLU A 529 -21.18 24.42 43.12
C GLU A 529 -19.76 24.05 42.65
N ARG A 530 -18.81 25.00 42.72
CA ARG A 530 -17.41 24.76 42.34
C ARG A 530 -16.75 23.75 43.26
N ASP A 531 -16.94 23.86 44.57
CA ASP A 531 -16.37 22.94 45.57
C ASP A 531 -16.93 21.53 45.43
N SER A 532 -18.23 21.40 45.13
CA SER A 532 -18.84 20.10 44.82
C SER A 532 -18.19 19.43 43.61
N ILE A 533 -17.93 20.19 42.54
CA ILE A 533 -17.25 19.68 41.35
C ILE A 533 -15.78 19.35 41.67
N ARG A 534 -15.06 20.21 42.40
CA ARG A 534 -13.67 19.96 42.81
C ARG A 534 -13.55 18.68 43.64
N ALA A 535 -14.44 18.48 44.61
CA ALA A 535 -14.50 17.27 45.43
C ALA A 535 -14.74 16.03 44.56
N LYS A 536 -15.63 16.14 43.56
CA LYS A 536 -15.90 15.03 42.65
C LYS A 536 -14.72 14.75 41.70
N LEU A 537 -14.02 15.78 41.22
CA LEU A 537 -12.80 15.60 40.43
C LEU A 537 -11.70 14.89 41.23
N MET A 538 -11.54 15.23 42.52
CA MET A 538 -10.61 14.54 43.42
C MET A 538 -11.01 13.07 43.63
N GLU A 539 -12.29 12.79 43.90
CA GLU A 539 -12.79 11.41 44.06
C GLU A 539 -12.52 10.56 42.81
N GLU A 540 -12.75 11.12 41.61
CA GLU A 540 -12.53 10.43 40.35
C GLU A 540 -11.04 10.25 40.03
N GLU A 541 -10.19 11.20 40.40
CA GLU A 541 -8.72 11.09 40.30
C GLU A 541 -8.18 10.01 41.24
N ASP A 542 -8.61 10.00 42.50
CA ASP A 542 -8.25 8.97 43.48
C ASP A 542 -8.68 7.58 43.00
N TRP A 543 -9.89 7.48 42.44
CA TRP A 543 -10.41 6.23 41.92
C TRP A 543 -9.56 5.65 40.77
N ILE A 544 -8.94 6.49 39.94
CA ILE A 544 -8.09 6.04 38.84
C ILE A 544 -6.91 5.20 39.34
N PHE A 545 -6.34 5.52 40.51
CA PHE A 545 -5.23 4.77 41.09
C PHE A 545 -5.62 3.33 41.50
N ASP A 546 -6.90 3.08 41.76
CA ASP A 546 -7.44 1.77 42.11
C ASP A 546 -8.14 1.06 40.92
N ALA A 547 -8.13 1.66 39.72
CA ALA A 547 -8.94 1.25 38.57
C ALA A 547 -8.31 0.15 37.68
N ASP A 548 -7.41 -0.67 38.22
CA ASP A 548 -6.68 -1.71 37.48
C ASP A 548 -7.58 -2.68 36.69
N LYS A 549 -8.79 -2.94 37.21
CA LYS A 549 -9.79 -3.85 36.61
C LYS A 549 -10.96 -3.13 35.93
N ALA A 550 -10.96 -1.80 35.92
CA ALA A 550 -12.04 -1.02 35.32
C ALA A 550 -12.14 -1.25 33.82
N THR A 551 -13.36 -1.28 33.32
CA THR A 551 -13.70 -1.46 31.90
C THR A 551 -13.70 -0.12 31.16
N THR A 552 -13.66 -0.17 29.82
CA THR A 552 -13.84 1.02 28.98
C THR A 552 -15.14 1.77 29.29
N GLN A 553 -16.21 1.04 29.63
CA GLN A 553 -17.50 1.63 29.98
C GLN A 553 -17.45 2.39 31.30
N ASP A 554 -16.65 1.93 32.26
CA ASP A 554 -16.52 2.61 33.56
C ASP A 554 -15.88 3.99 33.40
N PHE A 555 -14.76 4.07 32.64
CA PHE A 555 -14.08 5.33 32.34
C PHE A 555 -14.97 6.31 31.57
N THR A 556 -15.59 5.84 30.48
CA THR A 556 -16.48 6.68 29.65
C THR A 556 -17.72 7.16 30.41
N SER A 557 -18.29 6.34 31.29
CA SER A 557 -19.44 6.73 32.12
C SER A 557 -19.08 7.79 33.16
N LYS A 558 -17.90 7.68 33.77
CA LYS A 558 -17.40 8.66 34.74
C LYS A 558 -17.06 9.99 34.04
N GLU A 559 -16.39 9.94 32.90
CA GLU A 559 -16.10 11.12 32.08
C GLU A 559 -17.40 11.85 31.69
N LYS A 560 -18.41 11.10 31.24
CA LYS A 560 -19.72 11.66 30.91
C LYS A 560 -20.36 12.37 32.10
N LYS A 561 -20.33 11.77 33.29
CA LYS A 561 -20.87 12.40 34.51
C LYS A 561 -20.14 13.70 34.87
N LEU A 562 -18.80 13.72 34.75
CA LEU A 562 -18.02 14.94 34.94
C LEU A 562 -18.46 16.05 33.98
N ARG A 563 -18.58 15.73 32.70
CA ARG A 563 -19.06 16.68 31.69
C ARG A 563 -20.48 17.17 31.94
N GLU A 564 -21.38 16.28 32.38
CA GLU A 564 -22.76 16.65 32.71
C GLU A 564 -22.85 17.63 33.89
N MET A 565 -22.00 17.46 34.92
CA MET A 565 -21.95 18.38 36.07
C MET A 565 -21.48 19.78 35.68
N VAL A 566 -20.45 19.89 34.84
CA VAL A 566 -19.92 21.19 34.40
C VAL A 566 -20.75 21.79 33.27
N GLY A 567 -21.53 20.97 32.54
CA GLY A 567 -22.34 21.40 31.40
C GLY A 567 -23.31 22.54 31.72
N ARG A 568 -23.87 22.58 32.93
CA ARG A 568 -24.73 23.70 33.37
C ARG A 568 -23.95 25.01 33.52
N LEU A 569 -22.76 24.96 34.13
CA LEU A 569 -21.92 26.14 34.32
C LEU A 569 -21.39 26.66 32.98
N ASN A 570 -20.92 25.76 32.12
CA ASN A 570 -20.48 26.10 30.77
C ASN A 570 -21.61 26.70 29.93
N PHE A 571 -22.85 26.22 30.11
CA PHE A 571 -24.02 26.80 29.47
C PHE A 571 -24.27 28.23 29.94
N ARG A 572 -24.29 28.48 31.26
CA ARG A 572 -24.43 29.84 31.82
C ARG A 572 -23.32 30.76 31.35
N LEU A 573 -22.07 30.28 31.34
CA LEU A 573 -20.91 31.02 30.86
C LEU A 573 -21.06 31.43 29.39
N SER A 574 -21.50 30.51 28.53
CA SER A 574 -21.75 30.82 27.11
C SER A 574 -22.88 31.85 26.92
N GLU A 575 -23.94 31.77 27.73
CA GLU A 575 -25.06 32.72 27.70
C GLU A 575 -24.73 34.08 28.33
N LEU A 576 -23.60 34.23 29.04
CA LEU A 576 -23.16 35.51 29.59
C LEU A 576 -22.73 36.47 28.48
N SER A 577 -22.05 35.96 27.45
CA SER A 577 -21.57 36.75 26.31
C SER A 577 -22.55 36.75 25.12
N SER A 578 -23.12 35.59 24.78
CA SER A 578 -23.97 35.45 23.58
C SER A 578 -25.34 36.11 23.71
N ARG A 579 -25.90 36.18 24.91
CA ARG A 579 -27.27 36.68 25.11
C ARG A 579 -27.40 38.21 24.99
N PRO A 580 -26.49 39.05 25.55
CA PRO A 580 -26.51 40.49 25.28
C PRO A 580 -26.40 40.80 23.78
N GLU A 581 -25.54 40.08 23.05
CA GLU A 581 -25.37 40.24 21.61
C GLU A 581 -26.66 39.85 20.86
N ALA A 582 -27.27 38.72 21.18
CA ALA A 582 -28.52 38.28 20.56
C ALA A 582 -29.68 39.24 20.84
N VAL A 583 -29.74 39.85 22.04
CA VAL A 583 -30.72 40.90 22.38
C VAL A 583 -30.50 42.13 21.52
N GLU A 584 -29.26 42.61 21.38
CA GLU A 584 -28.96 43.79 20.57
C GLU A 584 -29.28 43.55 19.08
N ASN A 585 -28.91 42.39 18.57
CA ASN A 585 -29.20 41.99 17.20
C ASN A 585 -30.72 41.93 16.93
N LEU A 586 -31.50 41.34 17.84
CA LEU A 586 -32.95 41.31 17.72
C LEU A 586 -33.56 42.72 17.81
N LYS A 587 -33.09 43.59 18.72
CA LYS A 587 -33.54 44.99 18.80
C LYS A 587 -33.31 45.73 17.48
N ARG A 588 -32.09 45.61 16.93
CA ARG A 588 -31.71 46.25 15.66
C ARG A 588 -32.56 45.71 14.50
N ALA A 589 -32.83 44.41 14.48
CA ALA A 589 -33.69 43.77 13.49
C ALA A 589 -35.16 44.21 13.61
N VAL A 590 -35.70 44.34 14.82
CA VAL A 590 -37.07 44.84 15.07
C VAL A 590 -37.19 46.29 14.62
N GLU A 591 -36.26 47.17 15.01
CA GLU A 591 -36.29 48.59 14.64
C GLU A 591 -36.21 48.77 13.11
N TYR A 592 -35.23 48.11 12.48
CA TYR A 592 -35.09 48.14 11.02
C TYR A 592 -36.34 47.60 10.30
N SER A 593 -36.87 46.47 10.78
CA SER A 593 -38.07 45.87 10.18
C SER A 593 -39.31 46.73 10.40
N ARG A 594 -39.40 47.47 11.51
CA ARG A 594 -40.52 48.38 11.81
C ARG A 594 -40.52 49.58 10.87
N THR A 595 -39.36 50.20 10.65
CA THR A 595 -39.22 51.31 9.69
C THR A 595 -39.48 50.83 8.25
N ALA A 596 -38.81 49.76 7.82
CA ALA A 596 -38.94 49.25 6.46
C ALA A 596 -40.35 48.75 6.14
N SER A 597 -41.03 48.07 7.08
CA SER A 597 -42.42 47.63 6.87
C SER A 597 -43.42 48.79 6.87
N ALA A 598 -43.17 49.87 7.62
CA ALA A 598 -43.97 51.10 7.56
C ALA A 598 -43.86 51.79 6.19
N ASP A 599 -42.63 51.93 5.66
CA ASP A 599 -42.39 52.49 4.32
C ASP A 599 -43.05 51.64 3.23
N ILE A 600 -42.89 50.30 3.30
CA ILE A 600 -43.53 49.37 2.36
C ILE A 600 -45.06 49.43 2.46
N ARG A 601 -45.61 49.52 3.69
CA ARG A 601 -47.06 49.66 3.92
C ARG A 601 -47.58 50.94 3.29
N GLN A 602 -46.93 52.08 3.53
CA GLN A 602 -47.32 53.36 2.96
C GLN A 602 -47.35 53.31 1.43
N LEU A 603 -46.29 52.78 0.79
CA LEU A 603 -46.22 52.63 -0.67
C LEU A 603 -47.33 51.73 -1.24
N HIS A 604 -47.70 50.68 -0.52
CA HIS A 604 -48.77 49.76 -0.93
C HIS A 604 -50.18 50.31 -0.64
N GLU A 605 -50.34 51.14 0.39
CA GLU A 605 -51.58 51.83 0.76
C GLU A 605 -51.91 52.94 -0.25
N GLU A 606 -50.92 53.77 -0.63
CA GLU A 606 -51.05 54.80 -1.67
C GLU A 606 -51.47 54.22 -3.03
N LYS A 607 -51.10 52.96 -3.32
CA LYS A 607 -51.44 52.25 -4.56
C LYS A 607 -52.60 51.27 -4.44
N ASN A 608 -53.29 51.21 -3.29
CA ASN A 608 -54.42 50.31 -3.01
C ASN A 608 -54.12 48.83 -3.37
N SER A 609 -52.96 48.34 -2.92
CA SER A 609 -52.44 47.01 -3.28
C SER A 609 -53.19 45.85 -2.60
N PRO A 610 -53.49 44.73 -3.31
CA PRO A 610 -54.12 43.54 -2.70
C PRO A 610 -53.20 42.79 -1.72
N GLU A 611 -51.92 43.17 -1.64
CA GLU A 611 -50.91 42.55 -0.78
C GLU A 611 -50.85 43.15 0.64
N LEU A 612 -51.66 44.20 0.92
CA LEU A 612 -51.77 44.86 2.23
C LEU A 612 -51.98 43.88 3.40
N PRO A 613 -52.85 42.84 3.31
CA PRO A 613 -53.02 41.88 4.40
C PRO A 613 -51.75 41.10 4.75
N LYS A 614 -50.86 40.84 3.78
CA LYS A 614 -49.58 40.14 4.05
C LYS A 614 -48.59 41.04 4.77
N ILE A 615 -48.63 42.35 4.49
CA ILE A 615 -47.82 43.36 5.18
C ILE A 615 -48.32 43.51 6.62
N GLU A 616 -49.64 43.58 6.84
CA GLU A 616 -50.26 43.64 8.17
C GLU A 616 -49.96 42.37 8.99
N ALA A 617 -49.98 41.19 8.38
CA ALA A 617 -49.61 39.94 9.05
C ALA A 617 -48.15 39.95 9.55
N PHE A 618 -47.21 40.46 8.74
CA PHE A 618 -45.81 40.59 9.17
C PHE A 618 -45.63 41.66 10.26
N ILE A 619 -46.36 42.79 10.19
CA ILE A 619 -46.33 43.81 11.25
C ILE A 619 -46.84 43.22 12.57
N ASN A 620 -47.90 42.40 12.54
CA ASN A 620 -48.38 41.70 13.73
C ASN A 620 -47.30 40.73 14.28
N GLU A 621 -46.65 39.94 13.42
CA GLU A 621 -45.54 39.05 13.81
C GLU A 621 -44.34 39.83 14.40
N LEU A 622 -44.05 41.02 13.86
CA LEU A 622 -43.04 41.93 14.37
C LEU A 622 -43.39 42.44 15.76
N GLU A 623 -44.62 42.91 15.98
CA GLU A 623 -45.05 43.40 17.28
C GLU A 623 -45.16 42.27 18.31
N GLU A 624 -45.57 41.06 17.91
CA GLU A 624 -45.49 39.86 18.75
C GLU A 624 -44.04 39.53 19.15
N THR A 625 -43.09 39.68 18.22
CA THR A 625 -41.67 39.45 18.50
C THR A 625 -41.07 40.55 19.39
N SER A 626 -41.47 41.81 19.19
CA SER A 626 -41.11 42.94 20.06
C SER A 626 -41.61 42.71 21.48
N LYS A 627 -42.88 42.32 21.62
CA LYS A 627 -43.50 42.01 22.92
C LYS A 627 -42.83 40.81 23.59
N PHE A 628 -42.53 39.75 22.85
CA PHE A 628 -41.78 38.62 23.38
C PHE A 628 -40.41 39.04 23.92
N LEU A 629 -39.68 39.92 23.22
CA LEU A 629 -38.40 40.44 23.67
C LEU A 629 -38.54 41.25 24.96
N GLU A 630 -39.56 42.10 25.06
CA GLU A 630 -39.87 42.87 26.28
C GLU A 630 -40.21 41.95 27.46
N ASP A 631 -41.11 40.98 27.26
CA ASP A 631 -41.51 39.99 28.27
C ASP A 631 -40.31 39.13 28.72
N SER A 632 -39.42 38.78 27.79
CA SER A 632 -38.20 38.01 28.04
C SER A 632 -37.19 38.80 28.85
N LEU A 633 -36.97 40.08 28.52
CA LEU A 633 -36.09 40.99 29.26
C LEU A 633 -36.63 41.26 30.67
N ALA A 634 -37.95 41.45 30.80
CA ALA A 634 -38.61 41.59 32.09
C ALA A 634 -38.42 40.33 32.96
N SER A 635 -38.65 39.15 32.39
CA SER A 635 -38.47 37.87 33.08
C SER A 635 -37.01 37.62 33.50
N GLN A 636 -36.06 38.15 32.73
CA GLN A 636 -34.64 38.02 33.01
C GLN A 636 -34.14 38.99 34.09
N SER A 637 -34.76 40.17 34.23
CA SER A 637 -34.34 41.18 35.22
C SER A 637 -34.41 40.69 36.67
N GLY A 638 -35.21 39.66 36.95
CA GLY A 638 -35.33 39.02 38.26
C GLY A 638 -34.35 37.87 38.52
N LYS A 639 -33.45 37.56 37.58
CA LYS A 639 -32.48 36.46 37.68
C LYS A 639 -31.05 36.99 37.74
N THR A 640 -30.20 36.33 38.52
CA THR A 640 -28.77 36.61 38.58
C THR A 640 -28.02 35.87 37.47
N ASP A 641 -26.74 36.20 37.24
CA ASP A 641 -25.88 35.48 36.29
C ASP A 641 -25.55 34.04 36.75
N MET A 642 -25.86 33.72 38.02
CA MET A 642 -25.75 32.39 38.61
C MET A 642 -26.99 31.53 38.35
N ASP A 643 -28.12 32.13 37.99
CA ASP A 643 -29.36 31.42 37.71
C ASP A 643 -29.42 30.98 36.25
N ASP A 644 -30.14 29.89 35.97
CA ASP A 644 -30.40 29.51 34.58
C ASP A 644 -31.18 30.64 33.88
N PRO A 645 -30.75 31.11 32.70
CA PRO A 645 -31.36 32.26 32.04
C PRO A 645 -32.84 32.03 31.72
N ALA A 646 -33.63 33.10 31.73
CA ALA A 646 -35.07 33.05 31.46
C ALA A 646 -35.39 32.70 30.00
N PHE A 647 -34.47 32.98 29.08
CA PHE A 647 -34.55 32.67 27.66
C PHE A 647 -33.13 32.43 27.13
N ARG A 648 -33.00 31.75 25.98
CA ARG A 648 -31.70 31.44 25.38
C ARG A 648 -31.35 32.41 24.25
N SER A 649 -30.06 32.71 24.09
CA SER A 649 -29.52 33.41 22.91
C SER A 649 -30.04 32.80 21.59
N ALA A 650 -30.00 31.46 21.49
CA ALA A 650 -30.48 30.73 20.31
C ALA A 650 -31.97 30.96 19.98
N ASP A 651 -32.81 31.19 21.00
CA ASP A 651 -34.23 31.48 20.79
C ASP A 651 -34.40 32.86 20.14
N LEU A 652 -33.58 33.84 20.55
CA LEU A 652 -33.57 35.19 19.95
C LEU A 652 -32.99 35.20 18.54
N ASP A 653 -31.93 34.44 18.28
CA ASP A 653 -31.34 34.32 16.96
C ASP A 653 -32.33 33.72 15.95
N SER A 654 -33.08 32.70 16.37
CA SER A 654 -34.11 32.08 15.53
C SER A 654 -35.20 33.08 15.11
N ARG A 655 -35.62 33.94 16.05
CA ARG A 655 -36.61 35.00 15.82
C ARG A 655 -36.04 36.14 14.96
N THR A 656 -34.79 36.50 15.18
CA THR A 656 -34.06 37.48 14.35
C THR A 656 -34.03 37.01 12.90
N GLN A 657 -33.65 35.76 12.66
CA GLN A 657 -33.65 35.17 11.31
C GLN A 657 -35.04 35.11 10.68
N ALA A 658 -36.08 34.81 11.47
CA ALA A 658 -37.47 34.80 10.99
C ALA A 658 -37.90 36.20 10.53
N LEU A 659 -37.63 37.25 11.32
CA LEU A 659 -37.91 38.64 10.96
C LEU A 659 -37.16 39.07 9.69
N THR A 660 -35.86 38.78 9.59
CA THR A 660 -35.07 39.12 8.40
C THR A 660 -35.63 38.44 7.13
N LYS A 661 -36.00 37.16 7.24
CA LYS A 661 -36.61 36.40 6.13
C LYS A 661 -37.99 36.95 5.76
N GLY A 662 -38.81 37.29 6.76
CA GLY A 662 -40.12 37.90 6.55
C GLY A 662 -40.03 39.26 5.85
N LEU A 663 -39.12 40.12 6.30
CA LEU A 663 -38.88 41.43 5.68
C LEU A 663 -38.37 41.28 4.24
N THR A 664 -37.47 40.33 3.99
CA THR A 664 -36.98 40.02 2.62
C THR A 664 -38.09 39.52 1.70
N ARG A 665 -39.15 38.89 2.23
CA ARG A 665 -40.33 38.51 1.45
C ARG A 665 -41.19 39.73 1.15
N LEU A 666 -41.35 40.65 2.10
CA LEU A 666 -42.10 41.89 1.89
C LEU A 666 -41.46 42.79 0.82
N THR A 667 -40.13 42.94 0.82
CA THR A 667 -39.43 43.77 -0.19
C THR A 667 -39.58 43.23 -1.63
N LYS A 668 -39.99 41.97 -1.79
CA LYS A 668 -40.23 41.32 -3.08
C LYS A 668 -41.69 41.39 -3.54
N LEU A 669 -42.59 41.95 -2.72
CA LEU A 669 -43.99 42.14 -3.12
C LEU A 669 -44.07 43.13 -4.29
N ARG A 670 -44.89 42.81 -5.28
CA ARG A 670 -45.06 43.68 -6.47
C ARG A 670 -46.09 44.76 -6.17
N LEU A 671 -45.72 46.01 -6.44
CA LEU A 671 -46.66 47.13 -6.47
C LEU A 671 -47.58 47.01 -7.70
N PRO A 672 -48.85 47.42 -7.62
CA PRO A 672 -49.73 47.47 -8.78
C PRO A 672 -49.13 48.38 -9.86
N THR A 673 -48.92 47.87 -11.06
CA THR A 673 -48.50 48.69 -12.21
C THR A 673 -49.67 49.57 -12.68
N PRO A 674 -49.44 50.84 -13.01
CA PRO A 674 -50.48 51.68 -13.60
C PRO A 674 -50.96 51.08 -14.93
N ALA A 675 -52.26 51.21 -15.21
CA ALA A 675 -52.85 50.78 -16.47
C ALA A 675 -52.17 51.52 -17.65
N PRO A 676 -51.86 50.85 -18.77
CA PRO A 676 -51.30 51.54 -19.93
C PRO A 676 -52.37 52.45 -20.55
N SER A 677 -52.06 53.74 -20.67
CA SER A 677 -52.86 54.72 -21.41
C SER A 677 -52.31 54.92 -22.84
N PRO A 678 -53.15 55.38 -23.79
CA PRO A 678 -53.22 54.86 -25.16
C PRO A 678 -52.28 55.53 -26.18
N SER A 679 -52.06 54.81 -27.28
CA SER A 679 -51.31 55.18 -28.49
C SER A 679 -52.10 56.07 -29.45
N GLU A 680 -51.44 57.10 -30.03
CA GLU A 680 -51.69 57.68 -31.37
C GLU A 680 -50.32 58.19 -31.86
N ASP A 681 -49.59 57.45 -32.70
CA ASP A 681 -49.61 57.40 -34.18
C ASP A 681 -49.24 58.71 -34.89
N ASP A 682 -48.07 58.70 -35.55
CA ASP A 682 -47.90 59.26 -36.89
C ASP A 682 -46.84 58.44 -37.64
N THR A 683 -47.33 57.70 -38.63
CA THR A 683 -46.59 56.98 -39.69
C THR A 683 -46.57 57.89 -40.95
N PRO A 684 -46.10 57.51 -42.18
CA PRO A 684 -45.48 56.26 -42.64
C PRO A 684 -44.29 56.44 -43.63
N GLY A 685 -43.58 55.34 -43.90
CA GLY A 685 -43.12 55.05 -45.27
C GLY A 685 -41.76 54.36 -45.45
N ARG A 686 -41.77 53.03 -45.62
CA ARG A 686 -41.50 52.33 -46.90
C ARG A 686 -40.65 51.02 -46.80
N VAL A 687 -41.39 49.90 -46.80
CA VAL A 687 -41.31 48.70 -47.69
C VAL A 687 -40.10 47.72 -47.65
N GLU A 688 -40.49 46.44 -47.43
CA GLU A 688 -39.93 45.12 -47.85
C GLU A 688 -38.71 44.49 -47.15
N GLY A 689 -39.00 43.58 -46.22
CA GLY A 689 -38.94 42.11 -46.41
C GLY A 689 -37.65 41.44 -46.92
N GLY A 690 -37.07 40.55 -46.10
CA GLY A 690 -36.18 39.48 -46.58
C GLY A 690 -35.29 38.87 -45.49
N GLU A 691 -35.64 37.67 -45.03
CA GLU A 691 -34.91 36.82 -44.09
C GLU A 691 -33.45 36.55 -44.49
N SER A 692 -32.56 36.36 -43.51
CA SER A 692 -31.73 35.15 -43.40
C SER A 692 -30.82 35.17 -42.16
N SER A 693 -31.03 34.16 -41.31
CA SER A 693 -30.13 33.42 -40.41
C SER A 693 -28.80 34.03 -39.88
N ALA A 694 -28.70 33.97 -38.55
CA ALA A 694 -27.50 33.87 -37.71
C ALA A 694 -26.66 32.60 -38.06
N PRO A 695 -25.48 32.29 -37.46
CA PRO A 695 -24.87 32.77 -36.20
C PRO A 695 -23.35 33.12 -36.37
N THR A 696 -22.53 33.52 -35.38
CA THR A 696 -22.21 32.91 -34.08
C THR A 696 -21.20 33.82 -33.33
N GLU A 697 -21.21 33.72 -31.99
CA GLU A 697 -20.12 33.87 -30.99
C GLU A 697 -18.80 34.60 -31.33
N GLU A 698 -18.35 35.49 -30.43
CA GLU A 698 -17.17 35.23 -29.60
C GLU A 698 -17.00 36.22 -28.41
N SER A 699 -16.21 35.76 -27.45
CA SER A 699 -16.04 36.16 -26.04
C SER A 699 -14.88 37.13 -25.73
N ALA A 700 -14.74 37.43 -24.42
CA ALA A 700 -13.58 37.92 -23.65
C ALA A 700 -13.60 39.44 -23.34
N SER A 701 -13.16 40.00 -22.21
CA SER A 701 -12.68 39.57 -20.86
C SER A 701 -12.33 40.86 -20.06
N GLU A 702 -12.11 40.75 -18.73
CA GLU A 702 -11.33 41.60 -17.77
C GLU A 702 -12.13 41.86 -16.46
N THR A 703 -11.79 41.27 -15.28
CA THR A 703 -10.78 41.61 -14.21
C THR A 703 -10.89 43.04 -13.67
N GLY A 704 -10.84 43.41 -12.38
CA GLY A 704 -10.56 42.78 -11.07
C GLY A 704 -10.53 43.89 -9.97
N GLU A 705 -10.58 43.51 -8.68
CA GLU A 705 -10.65 44.34 -7.44
C GLU A 705 -9.42 45.22 -7.12
N PRO A 706 -9.52 46.17 -6.15
CA PRO A 706 -8.38 46.71 -5.39
C PRO A 706 -8.39 46.35 -3.89
N THR A 707 -7.19 46.24 -3.31
CA THR A 707 -6.86 46.17 -1.87
C THR A 707 -6.19 47.48 -1.40
N PRO A 708 -6.13 47.80 -0.08
CA PRO A 708 -5.70 49.11 0.41
C PRO A 708 -4.21 49.18 0.81
N GLU A 709 -3.65 50.39 0.67
CA GLU A 709 -2.28 50.79 1.00
C GLU A 709 -2.07 51.05 2.51
N GLU A 710 -0.88 50.67 2.99
CA GLU A 710 -0.22 51.21 4.18
C GLU A 710 1.16 51.76 3.74
N LYS A 711 1.45 53.02 4.09
CA LYS A 711 2.79 53.63 4.09
C LYS A 711 2.87 54.57 5.30
N GLU A 712 3.96 54.48 6.07
CA GLU A 712 4.97 55.55 6.10
C GLU A 712 6.25 55.14 6.86
N ASP A 713 7.31 55.84 6.50
CA ASP A 713 8.74 55.59 6.72
C ASP A 713 9.29 56.05 8.08
N LEU A 714 10.25 55.29 8.65
CA LEU A 714 11.63 55.68 8.99
C LEU A 714 12.37 54.59 9.79
#